data_AF-A0A4R3N4S9-F1
#
_entry.id   AF-A0A4R3N4S9-F1
#
_cell.length_a   1.000
_cell.length_b   1.000
_cell.length_c   1.000
_cell.angle_alpha   90.00
_cell.angle_beta   90.00
_cell.angle_gamma   90.00
#
_symmetry.space_group_name_H-M   'P 1'
#
loop_
_entity.id
_entity.type
_entity.pdbx_description
1 polymer ?
#
loop_
_entity_poly.entity_id
_entity_poly.type
_entity_poly.pdbx_seq_one_letter_code
_entity_poly.pdbx_strand_id
1 'polypeptide(L)'
;MDSTALFYFDKNMDFQFYLSNEQPETCPYYSAPHKESLDLTNDFEVRLPANYPETDAIAEGGYIGFWDREADFQLFKIVLIEEEDSPEQGLVRALYCRHVFEELADLPVEDKRLQNAAAAEAIDRALELQTKWQRGNVADLGLNSTNFYYESIMEALFDIQNIWGGEIKPRIEIDENNRVTGFYVDLPLRRGSDTGLRIEVDRNARHIKRKYDEEGIKTAIYPRGKGQETGDGYTRRLTIADVEWSTANGDPVDKPLGQEWIGDPDALQEYGIDDGNGIKIHRFGFVNFDEDEDPDALIQKGWETLQELKNPRVQYEASAEALALEGEPIQLGDTVAVVDYNFVPAIVIKARVIELTYYKDTGEINIKLGNFMPAFSKQNEAVQKKLDELGGKTGAIEQGESGPVTDDDFEDITPEAPQNVSATGLFKTISLKWYYDPSYNIAAYEVYGSRIEGFNPDETTLLYRGKTGGFVHDVGATNQQWYYRVRAINPHGTPGPFSDEVSTQTLKINAETDVQDYTITKQLLAQEALIEQVHLNEAIITDAHIAGRLSANVIQVGPGTAFDPGYDPSTKETPEGAQQKADQAYNSVIDLWGYDTTFIDGGKIYTNTITADKINVSRLSALSSNIGTINAGEIYGVYIEGSEIAQKGPDGSMVIDEEGLKNYDANNNLRTLITTSNHSFQSFSLAAIYFEPDNPWWEFIVGTGAHGLGDGVIGFTNPQNDRKLNIWNDGSGSSIELITNTVIVPNLEPNLIRKPFGDFRIESMSGYAALASYSDIVYLQSGAGEVRTTDWLSASNFVDLRTKRILFENTEIMNFLESAPSYPHVTMDYPGQFRFYMLGGTEVLAVRDDIGSLDNRSIRMPGLEHYTTSSSPNLYISGAWNVSRSTSARKWKRDIEPLDEYYAEQFFEQAQPVWYRSKCPADPSHYGYYGYIADDLADIEPRLVKFRDYDEKGVPYSIKEPEGVHYDRIPALLHVVMKKDRKRIEQLERKNRELNVRVDDLERIEVEIMAKLEDIQNRLLSLEKEGA
;
A
#
# COMPACT_ATOMS: atom_id res chain seq x y z
N MET A 1 24.56 -9.64 13.82
CA MET A 1 24.54 -10.76 12.85
C MET A 1 23.94 -10.22 11.57
N ASP A 2 24.48 -10.60 10.41
CA ASP A 2 23.89 -10.28 9.11
C ASP A 2 22.50 -10.95 9.05
N SER A 3 21.43 -10.15 9.06
CA SER A 3 20.04 -10.63 9.05
C SER A 3 19.63 -11.26 7.71
N THR A 4 20.45 -11.11 6.68
CA THR A 4 20.24 -11.62 5.32
C THR A 4 20.97 -12.94 5.07
N ALA A 5 21.82 -13.40 5.98
CA ALA A 5 22.61 -14.62 5.78
C ALA A 5 21.73 -15.91 5.78
N LEU A 6 21.94 -16.77 4.77
CA LEU A 6 21.33 -18.10 4.66
C LEU A 6 22.43 -19.16 4.74
N PHE A 7 22.30 -20.12 5.65
CA PHE A 7 23.30 -21.15 5.93
C PHE A 7 22.93 -22.43 5.18
N TYR A 8 23.83 -22.93 4.31
CA TYR A 8 23.63 -24.20 3.62
C TYR A 8 24.34 -25.34 4.34
N PHE A 9 23.62 -26.45 4.48
CA PHE A 9 24.09 -27.70 5.05
C PHE A 9 23.89 -28.82 4.04
N ASP A 10 24.82 -29.77 4.02
CA ASP A 10 24.68 -30.95 3.16
C ASP A 10 23.59 -31.90 3.68
N LYS A 11 23.42 -33.05 3.03
CA LYS A 11 22.40 -34.05 3.40
C LYS A 11 22.61 -34.66 4.79
N ASN A 12 23.82 -34.54 5.35
CA ASN A 12 24.18 -35.01 6.69
C ASN A 12 24.02 -33.90 7.74
N MET A 13 23.50 -32.72 7.35
CA MET A 13 23.43 -31.51 8.18
C MET A 13 24.80 -30.96 8.58
N ASP A 14 25.84 -31.23 7.80
CA ASP A 14 27.15 -30.61 7.98
C ASP A 14 27.17 -29.25 7.26
N PHE A 15 27.48 -28.18 7.99
CA PHE A 15 27.60 -26.83 7.44
C PHE A 15 28.67 -26.74 6.35
N GLN A 16 28.34 -26.13 5.21
CA GLN A 16 29.25 -25.98 4.08
C GLN A 16 29.64 -24.51 3.84
N PHE A 17 28.66 -23.64 3.68
CA PHE A 17 28.84 -22.22 3.36
C PHE A 17 27.57 -21.43 3.67
N TYR A 18 27.63 -20.10 3.56
CA TYR A 18 26.46 -19.23 3.66
C TYR A 18 26.31 -18.36 2.40
N LEU A 19 25.06 -18.01 2.09
CA LEU A 19 24.66 -17.06 1.07
C LEU A 19 24.35 -15.72 1.75
N SER A 20 24.69 -14.59 1.13
CA SER A 20 24.39 -13.27 1.68
C SER A 20 24.32 -12.22 0.56
N ASN A 21 23.42 -11.26 0.75
CA ASN A 21 23.29 -10.08 -0.12
C ASN A 21 24.18 -8.92 0.36
N GLU A 22 24.72 -8.98 1.58
CA GLU A 22 25.57 -7.94 2.17
C GLU A 22 27.08 -8.23 2.00
N GLN A 23 27.46 -9.50 1.82
CA GLN A 23 28.86 -9.91 1.68
C GLN A 23 29.24 -10.09 0.19
N PRO A 24 30.18 -9.29 -0.35
CA PRO A 24 30.51 -9.31 -1.79
C PRO A 24 31.13 -10.60 -2.32
N GLU A 25 31.67 -11.45 -1.44
CA GLU A 25 32.38 -12.69 -1.79
C GLU A 25 31.52 -13.95 -1.67
N THR A 26 30.25 -13.81 -1.29
CA THR A 26 29.30 -14.94 -1.20
C THR A 26 28.28 -14.89 -2.32
N CYS A 27 27.73 -16.05 -2.69
CA CYS A 27 26.63 -16.11 -3.64
C CYS A 27 25.41 -15.33 -3.11
N PRO A 28 24.93 -14.30 -3.83
CA PRO A 28 23.73 -13.56 -3.45
C PRO A 28 22.47 -14.35 -3.79
N TYR A 29 21.32 -13.88 -3.36
CA TYR A 29 20.02 -14.41 -3.75
C TYR A 29 19.07 -13.28 -4.17
N TYR A 30 18.20 -13.58 -5.13
CA TYR A 30 17.23 -12.65 -5.70
C TYR A 30 15.99 -12.49 -4.85
N SER A 31 15.51 -13.57 -4.22
CA SER A 31 14.34 -13.55 -3.35
C SER A 31 14.40 -14.69 -2.34
N ALA A 32 13.95 -14.42 -1.12
CA ALA A 32 13.88 -15.42 -0.06
C ALA A 32 12.69 -15.18 0.89
N PRO A 33 11.43 -15.40 0.43
CA PRO A 33 10.25 -15.30 1.29
C PRO A 33 10.18 -16.46 2.28
N HIS A 34 10.08 -16.12 3.57
CA HIS A 34 9.76 -17.04 4.66
C HIS A 34 8.35 -16.77 5.17
N LYS A 35 7.48 -17.76 5.11
CA LYS A 35 6.09 -17.67 5.58
C LYS A 35 5.89 -18.59 6.78
N GLU A 36 5.29 -18.07 7.84
CA GLU A 36 4.92 -18.81 9.04
C GLU A 36 3.48 -18.49 9.48
N SER A 37 2.73 -19.47 10.02
CA SER A 37 1.42 -19.24 10.64
C SER A 37 1.17 -20.10 11.88
N LEU A 38 0.18 -19.70 12.69
CA LEU A 38 -0.18 -20.38 13.94
C LEU A 38 -0.74 -21.79 13.76
N ASP A 39 -1.10 -22.17 12.53
CA ASP A 39 -1.47 -23.54 12.14
C ASP A 39 -0.26 -24.43 11.82
N LEU A 40 0.96 -23.94 12.13
CA LEU A 40 2.25 -24.59 11.89
C LEU A 40 2.67 -24.68 10.41
N THR A 41 2.02 -23.95 9.49
CA THR A 41 2.60 -23.74 8.16
C THR A 41 3.91 -22.97 8.30
N ASN A 42 4.99 -23.47 7.70
CA ASN A 42 6.31 -22.85 7.73
C ASN A 42 7.04 -23.10 6.40
N ASP A 43 6.83 -22.22 5.43
CA ASP A 43 7.32 -22.36 4.05
C ASP A 43 8.53 -21.45 3.79
N PHE A 44 9.49 -21.93 3.01
CA PHE A 44 10.63 -21.13 2.57
C PHE A 44 11.01 -21.43 1.12
N GLU A 45 11.09 -20.38 0.30
CA GLU A 45 11.56 -20.45 -1.08
C GLU A 45 12.80 -19.56 -1.23
N VAL A 46 13.80 -20.01 -2.00
CA VAL A 46 14.99 -19.19 -2.30
C VAL A 46 15.27 -19.20 -3.78
N ARG A 47 15.40 -18.02 -4.37
CA ARG A 47 15.80 -17.82 -5.77
C ARG A 47 17.20 -17.26 -5.84
N LEU A 48 18.10 -17.94 -6.54
CA LEU A 48 19.52 -17.58 -6.58
C LEU A 48 20.09 -17.71 -8.02
N PRO A 49 21.18 -16.98 -8.34
CA PRO A 49 21.83 -17.08 -9.63
C PRO A 49 22.52 -18.45 -9.80
N ALA A 50 22.40 -19.03 -11.00
CA ALA A 50 22.94 -20.35 -11.31
C ALA A 50 24.44 -20.36 -11.68
N ASN A 51 25.13 -19.22 -11.65
CA ASN A 51 26.52 -19.08 -12.13
C ASN A 51 27.56 -18.96 -10.99
N TYR A 52 27.23 -19.37 -9.78
CA TYR A 52 28.13 -19.36 -8.62
C TYR A 52 28.55 -20.78 -8.23
N PRO A 53 29.82 -21.00 -7.80
CA PRO A 53 30.28 -22.30 -7.31
C PRO A 53 29.45 -22.85 -6.14
N GLU A 54 28.99 -21.97 -5.24
CA GLU A 54 28.11 -22.31 -4.13
C GLU A 54 26.79 -22.87 -4.64
N THR A 55 26.23 -22.27 -5.70
CA THR A 55 24.98 -22.73 -6.31
C THR A 55 25.10 -24.16 -6.83
N ASP A 56 26.22 -24.51 -7.47
CA ASP A 56 26.47 -25.87 -7.97
C ASP A 56 26.57 -26.92 -6.84
N ALA A 57 27.01 -26.50 -5.65
CA ALA A 57 27.14 -27.37 -4.48
C ALA A 57 25.80 -27.64 -3.75
N ILE A 58 24.76 -26.85 -4.04
CA ILE A 58 23.41 -27.04 -3.49
C ILE A 58 22.75 -28.24 -4.17
N ALA A 59 22.20 -29.15 -3.37
CA ALA A 59 21.54 -30.37 -3.85
C ALA A 59 20.23 -30.66 -3.11
N GLU A 60 19.29 -31.30 -3.80
CA GLU A 60 18.04 -31.81 -3.19
C GLU A 60 18.35 -32.72 -2.01
N GLY A 61 17.61 -32.53 -0.91
CA GLY A 61 17.83 -33.21 0.36
C GLY A 61 18.92 -32.57 1.24
N GLY A 62 19.64 -31.56 0.77
CA GLY A 62 20.40 -30.64 1.63
C GLY A 62 19.45 -29.71 2.41
N TYR A 63 20.02 -28.88 3.28
CA TYR A 63 19.24 -27.98 4.13
C TYR A 63 19.71 -26.54 3.99
N ILE A 64 18.77 -25.61 4.15
CA ILE A 64 19.03 -24.18 4.24
C ILE A 64 18.42 -23.66 5.55
N GLY A 65 19.17 -22.85 6.29
CA GLY A 65 18.71 -22.32 7.57
C GLY A 65 19.07 -20.85 7.76
N PHE A 66 18.39 -20.18 8.67
CA PHE A 66 18.64 -18.78 9.01
C PHE A 66 18.11 -18.46 10.40
N TRP A 67 18.60 -17.37 10.97
CA TRP A 67 18.02 -16.79 12.18
C TRP A 67 16.79 -15.96 11.81
N ASP A 68 15.66 -16.27 12.44
CA ASP A 68 14.43 -15.51 12.27
C ASP A 68 14.42 -14.24 13.16
N ARG A 69 13.26 -13.58 13.22
CA ARG A 69 13.09 -12.33 13.98
C ARG A 69 12.83 -12.56 15.47
N GLU A 70 12.55 -13.79 15.88
CA GLU A 70 12.47 -14.23 17.28
C GLU A 70 13.86 -14.62 17.83
N ALA A 71 14.90 -14.52 16.99
CA ALA A 71 16.26 -15.01 17.25
C ALA A 71 16.34 -16.53 17.43
N ASP A 72 15.38 -17.26 16.86
CA ASP A 72 15.43 -18.70 16.74
C ASP A 72 16.01 -19.11 15.38
N PHE A 73 16.73 -20.23 15.37
CA PHE A 73 17.29 -20.78 14.15
C PHE A 73 16.24 -21.66 13.46
N GLN A 74 15.88 -21.29 12.24
CA GLN A 74 14.96 -22.05 11.38
C GLN A 74 15.78 -22.88 10.39
N LEU A 75 15.37 -24.13 10.13
CA LEU A 75 16.07 -25.03 9.21
C LEU A 75 15.07 -25.73 8.29
N PHE A 76 15.33 -25.66 6.99
CA PHE A 76 14.44 -26.16 5.95
C PHE A 76 15.18 -27.15 5.06
N LYS A 77 14.53 -28.26 4.75
CA LYS A 77 15.02 -29.25 3.81
C LYS A 77 14.66 -28.83 2.38
N ILE A 78 15.63 -28.85 1.48
CA ILE A 78 15.42 -28.57 0.06
C ILE A 78 14.74 -29.80 -0.56
N VAL A 79 13.48 -29.67 -0.96
CA VAL A 79 12.68 -30.78 -1.48
C VAL A 79 12.57 -30.79 -3.00
N LEU A 80 12.67 -29.62 -3.63
CA LEU A 80 12.60 -29.47 -5.07
C LEU A 80 13.55 -28.34 -5.51
N ILE A 81 14.27 -28.58 -6.60
CA ILE A 81 15.07 -27.57 -7.28
C ILE A 81 14.56 -27.39 -8.70
N GLU A 82 14.24 -26.16 -9.08
CA GLU A 82 13.90 -25.78 -10.44
C GLU A 82 14.97 -24.85 -11.02
N GLU A 83 15.26 -24.99 -12.31
CA GLU A 83 16.18 -24.13 -13.05
C GLU A 83 15.45 -23.51 -14.23
N GLU A 84 15.53 -22.19 -14.35
CA GLU A 84 14.88 -21.44 -15.43
C GLU A 84 15.82 -20.40 -16.03
N ASP A 85 15.71 -20.17 -17.33
CA ASP A 85 16.37 -19.05 -18.02
C ASP A 85 15.40 -17.85 -18.00
N SER A 86 15.58 -16.97 -17.01
CA SER A 86 14.77 -15.78 -16.82
C SER A 86 15.22 -14.65 -17.77
N PRO A 87 14.31 -14.04 -18.54
CA PRO A 87 14.64 -12.91 -19.42
C PRO A 87 15.25 -11.71 -18.70
N GLU A 88 14.92 -11.53 -17.41
CA GLU A 88 15.35 -10.39 -16.60
C GLU A 88 16.55 -10.74 -15.69
N GLN A 89 16.61 -11.97 -15.17
CA GLN A 89 17.58 -12.39 -14.14
C GLN A 89 18.64 -13.39 -14.64
N GLY A 90 18.59 -13.78 -15.91
CA GLY A 90 19.45 -14.82 -16.49
C GLY A 90 19.10 -16.22 -15.96
N LEU A 91 20.08 -17.11 -15.88
CA LEU A 91 19.86 -18.47 -15.36
C LEU A 91 19.63 -18.42 -13.83
N VAL A 92 18.41 -18.75 -13.41
CA VAL A 92 17.93 -18.74 -12.03
C VAL A 92 17.77 -20.19 -11.55
N ARG A 93 18.12 -20.43 -10.30
CA ARG A 93 17.84 -21.67 -9.58
C ARG A 93 16.89 -21.36 -8.42
N ALA A 94 15.73 -21.99 -8.40
CA ALA A 94 14.72 -21.87 -7.35
C ALA A 94 14.74 -23.10 -6.45
N LEU A 95 14.88 -22.88 -5.14
CA LEU A 95 14.85 -23.90 -4.11
C LEU A 95 13.51 -23.82 -3.40
N TYR A 96 12.73 -24.89 -3.45
CA TYR A 96 11.52 -25.02 -2.63
C TYR A 96 11.86 -25.87 -1.43
N CYS A 97 11.68 -25.30 -0.24
CA CYS A 97 12.11 -25.90 1.00
C CYS A 97 10.91 -26.12 1.92
N ARG A 98 10.95 -27.21 2.70
CA ARG A 98 9.98 -27.52 3.75
C ARG A 98 10.65 -27.45 5.10
N HIS A 99 9.96 -26.97 6.12
CA HIS A 99 10.56 -26.87 7.44
C HIS A 99 10.89 -28.28 7.96
N VAL A 100 12.04 -28.46 8.62
CA VAL A 100 12.49 -29.79 9.06
C VAL A 100 11.55 -30.43 10.08
N PHE A 101 10.69 -29.65 10.74
CA PHE A 101 9.62 -30.13 11.63
C PHE A 101 8.55 -30.96 10.90
N GLU A 102 8.31 -30.71 9.61
CA GLU A 102 7.30 -31.44 8.83
C GLU A 102 7.64 -32.92 8.65
N GLU A 103 8.89 -33.34 8.88
CA GLU A 103 9.26 -34.76 8.82
C GLU A 103 8.52 -35.61 9.88
N LEU A 104 8.01 -34.97 10.94
CA LEU A 104 7.20 -35.64 11.96
C LEU A 104 5.85 -36.13 11.42
N ALA A 105 5.39 -35.61 10.27
CA ALA A 105 4.21 -36.14 9.58
C ALA A 105 4.44 -37.54 8.99
N ASP A 106 5.69 -37.89 8.68
CA ASP A 106 6.05 -39.19 8.10
C ASP A 106 6.41 -40.25 9.15
N LEU A 107 6.43 -39.88 10.44
CA LEU A 107 6.81 -40.77 11.54
C LEU A 107 5.57 -41.21 12.32
N PRO A 108 5.36 -42.52 12.58
CA PRO A 108 4.16 -42.99 13.23
C PRO A 108 4.23 -42.88 14.77
N VAL A 109 3.06 -42.79 15.39
CA VAL A 109 2.81 -43.07 16.80
C VAL A 109 1.87 -44.28 16.85
N GLU A 110 2.36 -45.38 17.44
CA GLU A 110 1.56 -46.58 17.68
C GLU A 110 0.53 -46.36 18.81
N ASP A 111 -0.20 -47.40 19.25
CA ASP A 111 -1.17 -47.28 20.35
C ASP A 111 -0.48 -46.82 21.65
N LYS A 112 -0.67 -45.54 22.00
CA LYS A 112 -0.22 -44.93 23.25
C LYS A 112 -1.43 -44.37 23.99
N ARG A 113 -1.54 -44.71 25.27
CA ARG A 113 -2.67 -44.31 26.10
C ARG A 113 -2.17 -43.54 27.29
N LEU A 114 -2.55 -42.27 27.37
CA LEU A 114 -2.21 -41.37 28.45
C LEU A 114 -3.45 -41.14 29.31
N GLN A 115 -3.28 -41.27 30.62
CA GLN A 115 -4.33 -41.07 31.60
C GLN A 115 -3.82 -40.12 32.67
N ASN A 116 -4.50 -38.99 32.85
CA ASN A 116 -4.14 -37.97 33.84
C ASN A 116 -2.66 -37.56 33.75
N ALA A 117 -2.20 -37.28 32.53
CA ALA A 117 -0.82 -36.98 32.20
C ALA A 117 -0.65 -35.49 31.88
N ALA A 118 0.52 -34.93 32.19
CA ALA A 118 0.88 -33.58 31.79
C ALA A 118 1.21 -33.53 30.29
N ALA A 119 1.08 -32.35 29.66
CA ALA A 119 1.43 -32.15 28.25
C ALA A 119 2.88 -32.57 27.95
N ALA A 120 3.78 -32.37 28.91
CA ALA A 120 5.16 -32.81 28.82
C ALA A 120 5.29 -34.35 28.66
N GLU A 121 4.53 -35.12 29.44
CA GLU A 121 4.52 -36.58 29.28
C GLU A 121 3.90 -36.97 27.92
N ALA A 122 2.86 -36.27 27.48
CA ALA A 122 2.23 -36.54 26.18
C ALA A 122 3.20 -36.33 25.01
N ILE A 123 3.98 -35.24 25.03
CA ILE A 123 5.04 -35.00 24.04
C ILE A 123 6.12 -36.08 24.12
N ASP A 124 6.57 -36.45 25.33
CA ASP A 124 7.55 -37.52 25.51
C ASP A 124 7.06 -38.87 24.93
N ARG A 125 5.75 -39.16 25.02
CA ARG A 125 5.15 -40.36 24.40
C ARG A 125 4.98 -40.26 22.89
N ALA A 126 4.62 -39.09 22.37
CA ALA A 126 4.53 -38.85 20.93
C ALA A 126 5.92 -39.00 20.27
N LEU A 127 6.97 -38.54 20.94
CA LEU A 127 8.37 -38.59 20.46
C LEU A 127 9.12 -39.87 20.87
N GLU A 128 8.42 -40.91 21.35
CA GLU A 128 9.06 -42.12 21.92
C GLU A 128 9.79 -42.99 20.85
N LEU A 129 9.35 -42.92 19.59
CA LEU A 129 10.02 -43.57 18.46
C LEU A 129 11.36 -42.86 18.17
N GLN A 130 12.33 -43.54 17.54
CA GLN A 130 13.66 -42.98 17.25
C GLN A 130 13.62 -41.80 16.25
N THR A 131 13.19 -40.64 16.72
CA THR A 131 13.30 -39.33 16.08
C THR A 131 14.47 -38.55 16.68
N LYS A 132 14.94 -37.52 15.95
CA LYS A 132 15.92 -36.56 16.47
C LYS A 132 15.29 -35.47 17.33
N TRP A 133 13.97 -35.33 17.27
CA TRP A 133 13.20 -34.35 18.04
C TRP A 133 13.00 -34.85 19.47
N GLN A 134 13.17 -33.96 20.43
CA GLN A 134 12.91 -34.22 21.84
C GLN A 134 12.01 -33.14 22.43
N ARG A 135 11.43 -33.42 23.60
CA ARG A 135 10.66 -32.40 24.31
C ARG A 135 11.57 -31.24 24.72
N GLY A 136 11.10 -30.02 24.50
CA GLY A 136 11.74 -28.81 25.01
C GLY A 136 10.97 -28.18 26.17
N ASN A 137 10.74 -26.89 26.09
CA ASN A 137 10.04 -26.09 27.09
C ASN A 137 8.53 -26.28 26.95
N VAL A 138 7.89 -26.87 27.95
CA VAL A 138 6.45 -27.13 27.96
C VAL A 138 5.85 -26.38 29.14
N ALA A 139 4.87 -25.54 28.88
CA ALA A 139 4.15 -24.83 29.94
C ALA A 139 3.39 -25.83 30.84
N ASP A 140 3.15 -25.45 32.08
CA ASP A 140 2.23 -26.20 32.93
C ASP A 140 0.79 -25.90 32.48
N LEU A 141 0.23 -26.85 31.73
CA LEU A 141 -1.10 -26.78 31.12
C LEU A 141 -2.10 -27.69 31.84
N GLY A 142 -1.74 -28.18 33.03
CA GLY A 142 -2.54 -29.14 33.77
C GLY A 142 -2.45 -30.57 33.22
N LEU A 143 -3.29 -31.45 33.79
CA LEU A 143 -3.34 -32.88 33.47
C LEU A 143 -4.55 -33.18 32.59
N ASN A 144 -4.35 -33.98 31.54
CA ASN A 144 -5.41 -34.46 30.67
C ASN A 144 -5.14 -35.91 30.26
N SER A 145 -6.12 -36.52 29.59
CA SER A 145 -6.02 -37.87 29.06
C SER A 145 -6.22 -37.85 27.55
N THR A 146 -5.41 -38.60 26.81
CA THR A 146 -5.58 -38.80 25.37
C THR A 146 -5.14 -40.20 24.98
N ASN A 147 -5.54 -40.66 23.80
CA ASN A 147 -5.00 -41.87 23.22
C ASN A 147 -4.53 -41.56 21.80
N PHE A 148 -3.26 -41.81 21.52
CA PHE A 148 -2.74 -41.80 20.18
C PHE A 148 -2.97 -43.18 19.57
N TYR A 149 -3.67 -43.23 18.44
CA TYR A 149 -4.05 -44.49 17.81
C TYR A 149 -3.67 -44.49 16.33
N TYR A 150 -2.48 -45.02 16.03
CA TYR A 150 -1.96 -45.19 14.68
C TYR A 150 -2.12 -43.92 13.82
N GLU A 151 -1.43 -42.87 14.27
CA GLU A 151 -1.38 -41.56 13.63
C GLU A 151 0.08 -41.13 13.47
N SER A 152 0.34 -40.01 12.80
CA SER A 152 1.67 -39.42 12.72
C SER A 152 2.06 -38.70 14.02
N ILE A 153 3.36 -38.50 14.26
CA ILE A 153 3.83 -37.66 15.38
C ILE A 153 3.25 -36.24 15.25
N MET A 154 3.15 -35.71 14.03
CA MET A 154 2.58 -34.38 13.81
C MET A 154 1.11 -34.30 14.21
N GLU A 155 0.30 -35.30 13.87
CA GLU A 155 -1.11 -35.40 14.31
C GLU A 155 -1.20 -35.53 15.84
N ALA A 156 -0.38 -36.39 16.45
CA ALA A 156 -0.35 -36.53 17.91
C ALA A 156 0.05 -35.22 18.61
N LEU A 157 0.99 -34.45 18.05
CA LEU A 157 1.36 -33.13 18.56
C LEU A 157 0.20 -32.13 18.42
N PHE A 158 -0.52 -32.13 17.29
CA PHE A 158 -1.72 -31.29 17.13
C PHE A 158 -2.80 -31.66 18.13
N ASP A 159 -3.03 -32.95 18.37
CA ASP A 159 -3.94 -33.42 19.40
C ASP A 159 -3.50 -32.96 20.80
N ILE A 160 -2.21 -32.99 21.11
CA ILE A 160 -1.67 -32.44 22.35
C ILE A 160 -1.99 -30.95 22.48
N GLN A 161 -1.74 -30.16 21.44
CA GLN A 161 -2.05 -28.73 21.42
C GLN A 161 -3.55 -28.47 21.60
N ASN A 162 -4.41 -29.29 20.99
CA ASN A 162 -5.86 -29.12 21.09
C ASN A 162 -6.41 -29.49 22.48
N ILE A 163 -5.84 -30.52 23.10
CA ILE A 163 -6.33 -31.07 24.38
C ILE A 163 -5.77 -30.29 25.58
N TRP A 164 -4.46 -30.08 25.63
CA TRP A 164 -3.82 -29.34 26.71
C TRP A 164 -3.83 -27.82 26.48
N GLY A 165 -4.07 -27.37 25.25
CA GLY A 165 -3.84 -25.99 24.87
C GLY A 165 -2.37 -25.73 24.56
N GLY A 166 -1.97 -24.46 24.65
CA GLY A 166 -0.65 -24.02 24.22
C GLY A 166 -0.54 -23.87 22.70
N GLU A 167 0.64 -23.45 22.25
CA GLU A 167 0.93 -23.22 20.83
C GLU A 167 2.30 -23.81 20.52
N ILE A 168 2.35 -24.86 19.69
CA ILE A 168 3.57 -25.58 19.36
C ILE A 168 4.58 -24.63 18.73
N LYS A 169 5.83 -24.73 19.19
CA LYS A 169 6.96 -23.99 18.66
C LYS A 169 8.14 -24.93 18.41
N PRO A 170 8.48 -25.22 17.15
CA PRO A 170 9.71 -25.93 16.82
C PRO A 170 10.93 -25.07 17.19
N ARG A 171 11.94 -25.66 17.84
CA ARG A 171 13.18 -24.97 18.20
C ARG A 171 14.40 -25.80 17.82
N ILE A 172 15.36 -25.17 17.14
CA ILE A 172 16.58 -25.81 16.67
C ILE A 172 17.78 -25.08 17.28
N GLU A 173 18.69 -25.84 17.87
CA GLU A 173 19.89 -25.29 18.48
C GLU A 173 21.10 -25.51 17.57
N ILE A 174 21.92 -24.48 17.40
CA ILE A 174 23.17 -24.52 16.64
C ILE A 174 24.32 -23.98 17.50
N ASP A 175 25.50 -24.60 17.42
CA ASP A 175 26.69 -24.15 18.15
C ASP A 175 27.43 -23.00 17.44
N GLU A 176 28.46 -22.46 18.11
CA GLU A 176 29.33 -21.41 17.56
C GLU A 176 30.11 -21.81 16.28
N ASN A 177 30.15 -23.10 15.94
CA ASN A 177 30.79 -23.66 14.75
C ASN A 177 29.78 -24.03 13.66
N ASN A 178 28.54 -23.53 13.76
CA ASN A 178 27.43 -23.84 12.87
C ASN A 178 27.07 -25.35 12.83
N ARG A 179 27.25 -26.09 13.93
CA ARG A 179 26.77 -27.47 14.03
C ARG A 179 25.39 -27.50 14.66
N VAL A 180 24.44 -28.19 14.03
CA VAL A 180 23.13 -28.43 14.63
C VAL A 180 23.31 -29.38 15.83
N THR A 181 22.86 -28.95 17.00
CA THR A 181 23.09 -29.64 18.28
C THR A 181 21.83 -30.23 18.90
N GLY A 182 20.64 -29.74 18.53
CA GLY A 182 19.39 -30.28 19.06
C GLY A 182 18.14 -29.80 18.31
N PHE A 183 17.09 -30.63 18.37
CA PHE A 183 15.77 -30.39 17.81
C PHE A 183 14.74 -30.55 18.93
N TYR A 184 13.97 -29.51 19.22
CA TYR A 184 13.08 -29.48 20.36
C TYR A 184 11.66 -29.09 19.96
N VAL A 185 10.68 -29.74 20.58
CA VAL A 185 9.27 -29.33 20.52
C VAL A 185 8.95 -28.58 21.80
N ASP A 186 8.83 -27.26 21.70
CA ASP A 186 8.34 -26.41 22.77
C ASP A 186 6.80 -26.26 22.66
N LEU A 187 6.13 -26.10 23.81
CA LEU A 187 4.69 -25.87 23.91
C LEU A 187 4.43 -24.78 24.97
N PRO A 188 4.72 -23.50 24.67
CA PRO A 188 4.30 -22.39 25.50
C PRO A 188 2.78 -22.28 25.57
N LEU A 189 2.24 -21.63 26.61
CA LEU A 189 0.81 -21.35 26.74
C LEU A 189 0.27 -20.55 25.53
N ARG A 190 1.12 -19.69 24.95
CA ARG A 190 0.79 -18.81 23.84
C ARG A 190 2.09 -18.31 23.18
N ARG A 191 2.13 -18.19 21.85
CA ARG A 191 3.17 -17.48 21.08
C ARG A 191 2.82 -16.00 20.92
N GLY A 192 3.83 -15.15 20.93
CA GLY A 192 3.69 -13.70 20.83
C GLY A 192 3.06 -13.06 22.07
N SER A 193 3.07 -11.73 22.10
CA SER A 193 2.65 -10.91 23.25
C SER A 193 1.74 -9.75 22.83
N ASP A 194 1.09 -9.06 23.77
CA ASP A 194 0.48 -7.75 23.45
C ASP A 194 1.60 -6.71 23.47
N THR A 195 2.10 -6.38 22.28
CA THR A 195 3.23 -5.46 22.10
C THR A 195 2.80 -3.99 22.20
N GLY A 196 1.50 -3.71 22.25
CA GLY A 196 0.96 -2.35 22.13
C GLY A 196 1.24 -1.68 20.77
N LEU A 197 1.82 -2.42 19.81
CA LEU A 197 2.15 -1.95 18.47
C LEU A 197 0.87 -1.55 17.73
N ARG A 198 0.88 -0.35 17.15
CA ARG A 198 -0.21 0.18 16.33
C ARG A 198 0.17 0.11 14.86
N ILE A 199 -0.63 -0.55 14.04
CA ILE A 199 -0.50 -0.64 12.59
C ILE A 199 -1.42 0.40 11.97
N GLU A 200 -0.82 1.45 11.40
CA GLU A 200 -1.53 2.59 10.83
C GLU A 200 -1.03 2.88 9.41
N VAL A 201 -1.96 3.07 8.48
CA VAL A 201 -1.65 3.63 7.16
C VAL A 201 -1.07 5.03 7.36
N ASP A 202 -0.02 5.37 6.60
CA ASP A 202 0.78 6.60 6.70
C ASP A 202 1.81 6.65 7.85
N ARG A 203 1.89 5.62 8.71
CA ARG A 203 2.96 5.49 9.72
C ARG A 203 3.88 4.31 9.45
N ASN A 204 3.36 3.09 9.56
CA ASN A 204 4.14 1.85 9.51
C ASN A 204 3.52 0.75 8.66
N ALA A 205 2.30 0.94 8.16
CA ALA A 205 1.69 0.08 7.15
C ALA A 205 1.75 0.78 5.78
N ARG A 206 2.17 0.04 4.73
CA ARG A 206 2.05 0.49 3.33
C ARG A 206 0.61 0.39 2.84
N HIS A 207 -0.09 -0.67 3.25
CA HIS A 207 -1.46 -0.94 2.83
C HIS A 207 -2.18 -1.82 3.86
N ILE A 208 -3.47 -1.55 4.06
CA ILE A 208 -4.39 -2.39 4.84
C ILE A 208 -5.54 -2.81 3.93
N LYS A 209 -5.86 -4.09 3.94
CA LYS A 209 -6.95 -4.70 3.17
C LYS A 209 -7.97 -5.31 4.13
N ARG A 210 -9.23 -4.93 3.99
CA ARG A 210 -10.37 -5.53 4.68
C ARG A 210 -11.18 -6.36 3.70
N LYS A 211 -11.32 -7.65 3.97
CA LYS A 211 -12.16 -8.58 3.22
C LYS A 211 -13.45 -8.84 4.00
N TYR A 212 -14.59 -8.60 3.37
CA TYR A 212 -15.88 -9.05 3.86
C TYR A 212 -16.19 -10.41 3.24
N ASP A 213 -16.58 -11.34 4.09
CA ASP A 213 -17.02 -12.67 3.68
C ASP A 213 -18.48 -12.84 4.12
N GLU A 214 -19.37 -12.78 3.13
CA GLU A 214 -20.80 -13.03 3.29
C GLU A 214 -21.14 -14.53 3.19
N GLU A 215 -20.15 -15.39 2.89
CA GLU A 215 -20.34 -16.83 2.85
C GLU A 215 -20.62 -17.32 4.28
N GLY A 216 -21.88 -17.66 4.53
CA GLY A 216 -22.36 -18.15 5.82
C GLY A 216 -23.41 -17.28 6.52
N ILE A 217 -23.74 -16.08 6.01
CA ILE A 217 -24.78 -15.24 6.62
C ILE A 217 -26.14 -15.97 6.63
N LYS A 218 -26.74 -16.08 7.82
CA LYS A 218 -28.10 -16.61 8.03
C LYS A 218 -29.01 -15.52 8.58
N THR A 219 -30.21 -15.39 8.00
CA THR A 219 -31.24 -14.42 8.44
C THR A 219 -32.40 -15.11 9.18
N ALA A 220 -32.46 -16.43 9.11
CA ALA A 220 -33.34 -17.28 9.91
C ALA A 220 -32.68 -18.64 10.10
N ILE A 221 -33.01 -19.33 11.19
CA ILE A 221 -32.57 -20.71 11.39
C ILE A 221 -33.72 -21.61 11.82
N TYR A 222 -33.59 -22.89 11.48
CA TYR A 222 -34.37 -24.00 12.03
C TYR A 222 -33.59 -24.62 13.18
N PRO A 223 -33.89 -24.27 14.44
CA PRO A 223 -33.32 -24.97 15.58
C PRO A 223 -34.02 -26.32 15.75
N ARG A 224 -33.23 -27.39 15.80
CA ARG A 224 -33.73 -28.77 15.98
C ARG A 224 -33.19 -29.33 17.29
N GLY A 225 -34.08 -29.72 18.19
CA GLY A 225 -33.71 -30.34 19.46
C GLY A 225 -33.54 -31.86 19.35
N LYS A 226 -33.52 -32.54 20.49
CA LYS A 226 -33.30 -33.99 20.59
C LYS A 226 -34.34 -34.83 19.83
N GLY A 227 -33.91 -35.95 19.24
CA GLY A 227 -34.81 -36.96 18.64
C GLY A 227 -35.31 -37.98 19.66
N GLN A 228 -36.57 -38.42 19.57
CA GLN A 228 -37.11 -39.48 20.44
C GLN A 228 -36.66 -40.87 19.95
N GLU A 229 -36.35 -41.80 20.86
CA GLU A 229 -35.98 -43.16 20.46
C GLU A 229 -37.24 -44.07 20.43
N THR A 230 -37.57 -44.63 19.27
CA THR A 230 -38.52 -45.77 19.17
C THR A 230 -37.81 -46.98 18.58
N GLY A 231 -38.20 -48.18 19.05
CA GLY A 231 -37.47 -49.44 18.88
C GLY A 231 -37.21 -49.95 17.45
N ASP A 232 -37.63 -49.24 16.39
CA ASP A 232 -37.45 -49.65 14.99
C ASP A 232 -36.72 -48.59 14.11
N GLY A 233 -36.13 -47.54 14.69
CA GLY A 233 -35.41 -46.49 13.96
C GLY A 233 -36.08 -45.11 14.00
N TYR A 234 -35.44 -44.16 13.33
CA TYR A 234 -35.46 -42.72 13.62
C TYR A 234 -36.84 -42.06 13.75
N THR A 235 -37.00 -41.23 14.79
CA THR A 235 -38.18 -40.36 14.96
C THR A 235 -37.86 -38.89 14.71
N ARG A 236 -38.93 -38.07 14.62
CA ARG A 236 -38.87 -36.62 14.44
C ARG A 236 -38.13 -35.94 15.60
N ARG A 237 -37.11 -35.14 15.28
CA ARG A 237 -36.42 -34.22 16.20
C ARG A 237 -37.40 -33.18 16.77
N LEU A 238 -37.21 -32.78 18.02
CA LEU A 238 -37.95 -31.70 18.67
C LEU A 238 -37.84 -30.41 17.84
N THR A 239 -38.95 -29.69 17.72
CA THR A 239 -39.03 -28.45 16.93
C THR A 239 -39.63 -27.34 17.79
N ILE A 240 -39.46 -26.10 17.33
CA ILE A 240 -40.08 -24.93 17.95
C ILE A 240 -41.48 -24.63 17.39
N ALA A 241 -42.16 -25.60 16.76
CA ALA A 241 -43.50 -25.40 16.17
C ALA A 241 -44.54 -25.01 17.22
N ASP A 242 -44.47 -25.60 18.41
CA ASP A 242 -45.48 -25.43 19.45
C ASP A 242 -45.19 -24.25 20.40
N VAL A 243 -44.18 -23.43 20.09
CA VAL A 243 -43.80 -22.24 20.87
C VAL A 243 -44.18 -20.98 20.12
N GLU A 244 -44.90 -20.11 20.80
CA GLU A 244 -45.26 -18.78 20.32
C GLU A 244 -44.36 -17.74 20.98
N TRP A 245 -43.68 -16.91 20.18
CA TRP A 245 -43.08 -15.67 20.67
C TRP A 245 -43.87 -14.49 20.13
N SER A 246 -44.07 -13.49 20.99
CA SER A 246 -44.67 -12.23 20.59
C SER A 246 -43.91 -11.04 21.18
N THR A 247 -43.56 -10.09 20.32
CA THR A 247 -42.96 -8.81 20.71
C THR A 247 -43.84 -8.04 21.70
N ALA A 248 -45.17 -8.20 21.62
CA ALA A 248 -46.10 -7.61 22.57
C ALA A 248 -45.98 -8.18 24.00
N ASN A 249 -45.47 -9.41 24.13
CA ASN A 249 -45.22 -10.08 25.41
C ASN A 249 -43.77 -9.94 25.89
N GLY A 250 -42.93 -9.18 25.18
CA GLY A 250 -41.55 -8.91 25.53
C GLY A 250 -40.52 -9.82 24.85
N ASP A 251 -40.94 -10.70 23.95
CA ASP A 251 -40.02 -11.55 23.17
C ASP A 251 -39.28 -10.75 22.08
N PRO A 252 -38.09 -11.19 21.64
CA PRO A 252 -37.28 -10.43 20.68
C PRO A 252 -37.91 -10.25 19.30
N VAL A 253 -38.75 -11.20 18.87
CA VAL A 253 -39.40 -11.22 17.55
C VAL A 253 -40.72 -11.99 17.60
N ASP A 254 -41.64 -11.69 16.70
CA ASP A 254 -42.88 -12.45 16.56
C ASP A 254 -42.61 -13.79 15.83
N LYS A 255 -43.12 -14.87 16.41
CA LYS A 255 -43.11 -16.20 15.83
C LYS A 255 -44.42 -16.93 16.20
N PRO A 256 -45.30 -17.18 15.22
CA PRO A 256 -46.60 -17.82 15.47
C PRO A 256 -46.49 -19.33 15.67
N LEU A 257 -47.51 -19.91 16.34
CA LEU A 257 -47.68 -21.37 16.46
C LEU A 257 -47.73 -22.05 15.09
N GLY A 258 -47.08 -23.21 14.99
CA GLY A 258 -46.93 -24.02 13.79
C GLY A 258 -45.71 -23.68 12.93
N GLN A 259 -44.98 -22.60 13.23
CA GLN A 259 -43.74 -22.24 12.51
C GLN A 259 -42.54 -22.99 13.10
N GLU A 260 -41.65 -23.58 12.30
CA GLU A 260 -40.50 -24.36 12.83
C GLU A 260 -39.16 -23.60 12.86
N TRP A 261 -39.13 -22.35 12.44
CA TRP A 261 -37.93 -21.52 12.35
C TRP A 261 -38.12 -20.19 13.10
N ILE A 262 -37.01 -19.55 13.43
CA ILE A 262 -36.94 -18.22 14.01
C ILE A 262 -36.06 -17.35 13.11
N GLY A 263 -36.52 -16.13 12.82
CA GLY A 263 -35.88 -15.24 11.85
C GLY A 263 -35.81 -13.82 12.35
N ASP A 264 -34.76 -13.11 11.96
CA ASP A 264 -34.54 -11.72 12.32
C ASP A 264 -35.02 -10.83 11.15
N PRO A 265 -36.07 -10.01 11.32
CA PRO A 265 -36.64 -9.20 10.25
C PRO A 265 -35.68 -8.14 9.72
N ASP A 266 -34.82 -7.59 10.58
CA ASP A 266 -33.82 -6.60 10.18
C ASP A 266 -32.75 -7.27 9.31
N ALA A 267 -32.29 -8.47 9.73
CA ALA A 267 -31.35 -9.26 8.93
C ALA A 267 -31.97 -9.72 7.59
N LEU A 268 -33.27 -10.05 7.55
CA LEU A 268 -33.99 -10.37 6.32
C LEU A 268 -34.02 -9.17 5.37
N GLN A 269 -34.30 -7.98 5.90
CA GLN A 269 -34.39 -6.78 5.09
C GLN A 269 -33.03 -6.40 4.48
N GLU A 270 -31.95 -6.60 5.24
CA GLU A 270 -30.59 -6.25 4.84
C GLU A 270 -29.94 -7.32 3.96
N TYR A 271 -29.99 -8.59 4.36
CA TYR A 271 -29.26 -9.69 3.73
C TYR A 271 -30.14 -10.73 3.04
N GLY A 272 -31.46 -10.57 3.04
CA GLY A 272 -32.41 -11.50 2.41
C GLY A 272 -32.20 -11.68 0.91
N ILE A 273 -32.52 -12.88 0.41
CA ILE A 273 -32.48 -13.21 -1.01
C ILE A 273 -33.67 -12.52 -1.68
N ASP A 274 -33.43 -11.78 -2.76
CA ASP A 274 -34.52 -11.18 -3.53
C ASP A 274 -35.19 -12.25 -4.41
N ASP A 275 -36.51 -12.35 -4.35
CA ASP A 275 -37.28 -13.27 -5.19
C ASP A 275 -37.50 -12.77 -6.62
N GLY A 276 -37.03 -11.54 -6.93
CA GLY A 276 -37.22 -10.88 -8.22
C GLY A 276 -38.51 -10.06 -8.34
N ASN A 277 -39.39 -10.10 -7.34
CA ASN A 277 -40.61 -9.29 -7.25
C ASN A 277 -40.55 -8.28 -6.10
N GLY A 278 -39.37 -8.08 -5.51
CA GLY A 278 -39.17 -7.18 -4.36
C GLY A 278 -39.59 -7.79 -3.03
N ILE A 279 -39.84 -9.10 -2.97
CA ILE A 279 -40.06 -9.83 -1.72
C ILE A 279 -38.72 -10.41 -1.27
N LYS A 280 -38.33 -10.13 -0.03
CA LYS A 280 -37.14 -10.72 0.59
C LYS A 280 -37.45 -12.10 1.15
N ILE A 281 -36.61 -13.06 0.83
CA ILE A 281 -36.63 -14.44 1.32
C ILE A 281 -35.48 -14.63 2.31
N HIS A 282 -35.74 -15.29 3.43
CA HIS A 282 -34.69 -15.59 4.40
C HIS A 282 -33.59 -16.49 3.82
N ARG A 283 -32.33 -16.19 4.16
CA ARG A 283 -31.22 -17.14 4.10
C ARG A 283 -31.32 -18.10 5.30
N PHE A 284 -31.81 -19.31 5.07
CA PHE A 284 -32.03 -20.30 6.13
C PHE A 284 -30.74 -21.04 6.53
N GLY A 285 -30.57 -21.26 7.83
CA GLY A 285 -29.62 -22.20 8.42
C GLY A 285 -30.34 -23.32 9.16
N PHE A 286 -29.72 -24.48 9.25
CA PHE A 286 -30.21 -25.60 10.06
C PHE A 286 -29.19 -25.81 11.18
N VAL A 287 -29.64 -25.70 12.43
CA VAL A 287 -28.77 -25.80 13.60
C VAL A 287 -29.35 -26.85 14.53
N ASN A 288 -28.58 -27.89 14.78
CA ASN A 288 -28.96 -28.96 15.68
C ASN A 288 -28.45 -28.63 17.08
N PHE A 289 -29.36 -28.72 18.04
CA PHE A 289 -29.12 -28.64 19.46
C PHE A 289 -29.53 -29.99 20.04
N ASP A 290 -28.78 -31.05 19.70
CA ASP A 290 -29.23 -32.43 19.91
C ASP A 290 -29.45 -32.80 21.40
N GLU A 291 -29.04 -31.93 22.33
CA GLU A 291 -29.23 -32.06 23.78
C GLU A 291 -30.48 -31.33 24.32
N ASP A 292 -31.15 -30.50 23.51
CA ASP A 292 -32.30 -29.71 23.95
C ASP A 292 -33.62 -30.49 23.82
N GLU A 293 -34.26 -30.74 24.97
CA GLU A 293 -35.56 -31.42 25.09
C GLU A 293 -36.75 -30.47 25.34
N ASP A 294 -36.48 -29.17 25.55
CA ASP A 294 -37.48 -28.14 25.82
C ASP A 294 -37.63 -27.17 24.62
N PRO A 295 -38.82 -27.10 23.99
CA PRO A 295 -39.09 -26.15 22.92
C PRO A 295 -38.83 -24.67 23.28
N ASP A 296 -39.11 -24.25 24.52
CA ASP A 296 -38.96 -22.85 24.96
C ASP A 296 -37.48 -22.47 25.13
N ALA A 297 -36.63 -23.39 25.61
CA ALA A 297 -35.19 -23.20 25.64
C ALA A 297 -34.57 -23.25 24.23
N LEU A 298 -35.10 -24.11 23.35
CA LEU A 298 -34.64 -24.31 21.99
C LEU A 298 -34.83 -23.05 21.11
N ILE A 299 -35.95 -22.34 21.26
CA ILE A 299 -36.18 -21.09 20.52
C ILE A 299 -35.22 -19.97 20.98
N GLN A 300 -34.91 -19.90 22.27
CA GLN A 300 -33.98 -18.91 22.82
C GLN A 300 -32.55 -19.14 22.31
N LYS A 301 -32.04 -20.37 22.38
CA LYS A 301 -30.74 -20.75 21.82
C LYS A 301 -30.70 -20.52 20.30
N GLY A 302 -31.79 -20.85 19.62
CA GLY A 302 -31.93 -20.60 18.19
C GLY A 302 -31.80 -19.11 17.85
N TRP A 303 -32.41 -18.23 18.65
CA TRP A 303 -32.28 -16.80 18.49
C TRP A 303 -30.84 -16.30 18.73
N GLU A 304 -30.19 -16.74 19.81
CA GLU A 304 -28.79 -16.37 20.12
C GLU A 304 -27.82 -16.76 19.00
N THR A 305 -27.90 -18.00 18.49
CA THR A 305 -27.06 -18.45 17.37
C THR A 305 -27.34 -17.66 16.09
N LEU A 306 -28.59 -17.28 15.83
CA LEU A 306 -28.92 -16.43 14.68
C LEU A 306 -28.27 -15.04 14.79
N GLN A 307 -28.16 -14.46 15.99
CA GLN A 307 -27.50 -13.17 16.19
C GLN A 307 -26.00 -13.19 15.86
N GLU A 308 -25.34 -14.34 15.97
CA GLU A 308 -23.94 -14.52 15.56
C GLU A 308 -23.82 -14.72 14.04
N LEU A 309 -24.68 -15.56 13.47
CA LEU A 309 -24.65 -15.92 12.05
C LEU A 309 -25.19 -14.84 11.11
N LYS A 310 -25.89 -13.82 11.63
CA LYS A 310 -26.48 -12.76 10.78
C LYS A 310 -25.47 -11.72 10.27
N ASN A 311 -24.23 -11.73 10.76
CA ASN A 311 -23.21 -10.75 10.39
C ASN A 311 -22.15 -11.36 9.44
N PRO A 312 -21.66 -10.59 8.44
CA PRO A 312 -20.53 -11.02 7.61
C PRO A 312 -19.27 -11.23 8.45
N ARG A 313 -18.49 -12.26 8.12
CA ARG A 313 -17.13 -12.43 8.68
C ARG A 313 -16.22 -11.39 8.04
N VAL A 314 -15.39 -10.72 8.82
CA VAL A 314 -14.49 -9.67 8.32
C VAL A 314 -13.05 -10.09 8.58
N GLN A 315 -12.21 -10.16 7.56
CA GLN A 315 -10.79 -10.51 7.66
C GLN A 315 -9.91 -9.31 7.28
N TYR A 316 -8.76 -9.17 7.94
CA TYR A 316 -7.83 -8.07 7.70
C TYR A 316 -6.45 -8.59 7.32
N GLU A 317 -5.85 -7.99 6.30
CA GLU A 317 -4.47 -8.21 5.85
C GLU A 317 -3.75 -6.86 5.88
N ALA A 318 -2.50 -6.84 6.36
CA ALA A 318 -1.69 -5.62 6.37
C ALA A 318 -0.29 -5.92 5.84
N SER A 319 0.25 -4.97 5.07
CA SER A 319 1.63 -5.01 4.55
C SER A 319 2.43 -3.88 5.17
N ALA A 320 3.59 -4.20 5.73
CA ALA A 320 4.48 -3.26 6.42
C ALA A 320 5.94 -3.49 5.99
N GLU A 321 6.78 -2.46 6.12
CA GLU A 321 8.22 -2.59 5.90
C GLU A 321 8.93 -2.72 7.24
N ALA A 322 9.86 -3.69 7.39
CA ALA A 322 10.53 -3.92 8.67
C ALA A 322 11.29 -2.68 9.19
N LEU A 323 11.78 -1.82 8.29
CA LEU A 323 12.43 -0.54 8.63
C LEU A 323 11.47 0.52 9.19
N ALA A 324 10.15 0.37 8.98
CA ALA A 324 9.12 1.32 9.42
C ALA A 324 8.52 0.97 10.79
N LEU A 325 8.85 -0.19 11.36
CA LEU A 325 8.42 -0.60 12.71
C LEU A 325 9.45 -0.07 13.72
N GLU A 326 9.13 1.06 14.37
CA GLU A 326 9.96 1.75 15.37
C GLU A 326 10.29 0.87 16.60
N GLY A 327 11.30 0.01 16.49
CA GLY A 327 12.04 -0.53 17.63
C GLY A 327 11.62 -1.90 18.16
N GLU A 328 10.42 -2.42 17.86
CA GLU A 328 10.02 -3.79 18.24
C GLU A 328 9.60 -4.63 17.01
N PRO A 329 10.26 -5.78 16.78
CA PRO A 329 9.93 -6.63 15.64
C PRO A 329 8.57 -7.30 15.87
N ILE A 330 7.61 -7.08 14.96
CA ILE A 330 6.37 -7.85 14.94
C ILE A 330 6.66 -9.36 14.77
N GLN A 331 6.04 -10.18 15.61
CA GLN A 331 6.19 -11.64 15.65
C GLN A 331 4.86 -12.35 15.38
N LEU A 332 4.96 -13.63 15.02
CA LEU A 332 3.78 -14.48 14.90
C LEU A 332 3.11 -14.64 16.28
N GLY A 333 1.79 -14.51 16.33
CA GLY A 333 1.02 -14.60 17.58
C GLY A 333 0.89 -13.30 18.37
N ASP A 334 1.58 -12.23 17.99
CA ASP A 334 1.46 -10.92 18.63
C ASP A 334 0.04 -10.36 18.54
N THR A 335 -0.37 -9.60 19.55
CA THR A 335 -1.58 -8.77 19.50
C THR A 335 -1.20 -7.35 19.13
N VAL A 336 -1.82 -6.82 18.07
CA VAL A 336 -1.58 -5.49 17.54
C VAL A 336 -2.88 -4.70 17.44
N ALA A 337 -2.80 -3.37 17.50
CA ALA A 337 -3.92 -2.49 17.21
C ALA A 337 -3.87 -2.06 15.74
N VAL A 338 -4.96 -2.23 15.00
CA VAL A 338 -5.09 -1.80 13.61
C VAL A 338 -5.96 -0.56 13.56
N VAL A 339 -5.42 0.52 13.00
CA VAL A 339 -6.14 1.80 12.90
C VAL A 339 -6.08 2.31 11.46
N ASP A 340 -7.25 2.42 10.85
CA ASP A 340 -7.42 3.07 9.54
C ASP A 340 -8.75 3.81 9.49
N TYR A 341 -8.67 5.15 9.49
CA TYR A 341 -9.83 6.05 9.46
C TYR A 341 -10.38 6.27 8.04
N ASN A 342 -9.70 5.80 6.98
CA ASN A 342 -10.16 5.96 5.60
C ASN A 342 -11.23 4.94 5.22
N PHE A 343 -11.31 3.80 5.92
CA PHE A 343 -12.37 2.83 5.73
C PHE A 343 -13.70 3.35 6.29
N VAL A 344 -14.82 2.91 5.68
CA VAL A 344 -16.17 3.16 6.19
C VAL A 344 -16.85 1.80 6.40
N PRO A 345 -17.19 1.40 7.65
CA PRO A 345 -16.81 2.05 8.91
C PRO A 345 -15.28 2.02 9.12
N ALA A 346 -14.76 2.94 9.93
CA ALA A 346 -13.32 3.00 10.24
C ALA A 346 -12.86 1.70 10.90
N ILE A 347 -11.61 1.31 10.63
CA ILE A 347 -10.99 0.15 11.26
C ILE A 347 -10.30 0.65 12.53
N VAL A 348 -10.82 0.25 13.68
CA VAL A 348 -10.17 0.45 14.99
C VAL A 348 -10.39 -0.84 15.76
N ILE A 349 -9.44 -1.78 15.65
CA ILE A 349 -9.57 -3.12 16.23
C ILE A 349 -8.26 -3.56 16.88
N LYS A 350 -8.36 -4.45 17.88
CA LYS A 350 -7.24 -5.27 18.30
C LYS A 350 -7.33 -6.59 17.55
N ALA A 351 -6.24 -7.02 16.95
CA ALA A 351 -6.18 -8.26 16.20
C ALA A 351 -4.87 -9.00 16.46
N ARG A 352 -4.90 -10.31 16.32
CA ARG A 352 -3.74 -11.17 16.52
C ARG A 352 -3.07 -11.50 15.19
N VAL A 353 -1.75 -11.48 15.12
CA VAL A 353 -0.98 -11.94 13.96
C VAL A 353 -1.09 -13.46 13.88
N ILE A 354 -1.81 -13.96 12.87
CA ILE A 354 -2.04 -15.40 12.67
C ILE A 354 -1.18 -16.00 11.56
N GLU A 355 -0.66 -15.16 10.67
CA GLU A 355 0.27 -15.51 9.58
C GLU A 355 1.20 -14.32 9.35
N LEU A 356 2.48 -14.61 9.11
CA LEU A 356 3.53 -13.64 8.84
C LEU A 356 4.37 -14.14 7.67
N THR A 357 4.65 -13.28 6.69
CA THR A 357 5.60 -13.54 5.60
C THR A 357 6.68 -12.47 5.63
N TYR A 358 7.93 -12.90 5.81
CA TYR A 358 9.11 -12.04 5.79
C TYR A 358 9.93 -12.25 4.52
N TYR A 359 10.13 -11.20 3.76
CA TYR A 359 10.94 -11.21 2.54
C TYR A 359 12.37 -10.82 2.89
N LYS A 360 13.27 -11.80 3.05
CA LYS A 360 14.64 -11.55 3.54
C LYS A 360 15.47 -10.69 2.58
N ASP A 361 15.12 -10.66 1.30
CA ASP A 361 15.75 -9.85 0.25
C ASP A 361 15.42 -8.36 0.34
N THR A 362 14.19 -8.00 0.73
CA THR A 362 13.73 -6.59 0.79
C THR A 362 13.54 -6.06 2.21
N GLY A 363 13.40 -6.94 3.19
CA GLY A 363 12.96 -6.58 4.54
C GLY A 363 11.45 -6.30 4.64
N GLU A 364 10.65 -6.61 3.62
CA GLU A 364 9.19 -6.45 3.66
C GLU A 364 8.54 -7.52 4.55
N ILE A 365 7.46 -7.14 5.25
CA ILE A 365 6.67 -8.03 6.10
C ILE A 365 5.20 -7.93 5.70
N ASN A 366 4.60 -9.05 5.34
CA ASN A 366 3.17 -9.19 5.16
C ASN A 366 2.59 -9.96 6.35
N ILE A 367 1.48 -9.47 6.92
CA ILE A 367 0.79 -10.12 8.02
C ILE A 367 -0.69 -10.33 7.71
N LYS A 368 -1.21 -11.43 8.24
CA LYS A 368 -2.65 -11.71 8.28
C LYS A 368 -3.10 -11.65 9.73
N LEU A 369 -4.24 -11.01 9.94
CA LEU A 369 -4.75 -10.72 11.27
C LEU A 369 -6.05 -11.52 11.53
N GLY A 370 -6.10 -12.21 12.68
CA GLY A 370 -7.21 -13.02 13.13
C GLY A 370 -7.73 -12.60 14.51
N ASN A 371 -8.95 -13.06 14.84
CA ASN A 371 -9.75 -12.71 16.03
C ASN A 371 -10.05 -11.21 16.17
N PHE A 372 -11.33 -10.86 16.02
CA PHE A 372 -11.80 -9.47 16.01
C PHE A 372 -12.58 -9.18 17.29
N MET A 373 -11.91 -8.57 18.26
CA MET A 373 -12.62 -7.80 19.26
C MET A 373 -12.83 -6.40 18.69
N PRO A 374 -14.08 -5.89 18.59
CA PRO A 374 -14.29 -4.47 18.31
C PRO A 374 -13.53 -3.69 19.38
N ALA A 375 -12.44 -3.04 18.99
CA ALA A 375 -11.78 -2.14 19.90
C ALA A 375 -12.66 -0.89 19.93
N PHE A 376 -13.33 -0.69 21.07
CA PHE A 376 -14.06 0.52 21.41
C PHE A 376 -15.40 0.75 20.68
N SER A 377 -16.51 0.28 21.27
CA SER A 377 -17.81 0.92 21.00
C SER A 377 -18.77 1.03 22.18
N LYS A 378 -18.55 0.35 23.32
CA LYS A 378 -19.42 0.51 24.52
C LYS A 378 -18.72 0.75 25.86
N GLN A 379 -17.40 0.55 25.96
CA GLN A 379 -16.68 0.66 27.24
C GLN A 379 -16.23 2.08 27.62
N ASN A 380 -16.08 3.00 26.67
CA ASN A 380 -15.60 4.36 26.99
C ASN A 380 -16.65 5.22 27.70
N GLU A 381 -17.96 5.01 27.51
CA GLU A 381 -18.95 5.78 28.30
C GLU A 381 -18.95 5.38 29.77
N ALA A 382 -18.73 4.11 30.10
CA ALA A 382 -18.68 3.65 31.49
C ALA A 382 -17.34 4.00 32.16
N VAL A 383 -16.23 3.93 31.41
CA VAL A 383 -14.88 4.27 31.92
C VAL A 383 -14.69 5.78 32.02
N GLN A 384 -15.16 6.58 31.05
CA GLN A 384 -15.12 8.04 31.12
C GLN A 384 -16.02 8.56 32.23
N LYS A 385 -17.21 7.97 32.44
CA LYS A 385 -18.09 8.32 33.56
C LYS A 385 -17.47 7.98 34.91
N LYS A 386 -16.72 6.87 35.02
CA LYS A 386 -15.94 6.54 36.23
C LYS A 386 -14.70 7.43 36.40
N LEU A 387 -14.08 7.89 35.31
CA LEU A 387 -12.97 8.84 35.32
C LEU A 387 -13.42 10.26 35.70
N ASP A 388 -14.61 10.68 35.30
CA ASP A 388 -15.22 11.95 35.71
C ASP A 388 -15.68 11.88 37.18
N GLU A 389 -16.12 10.70 37.66
CA GLU A 389 -16.44 10.44 39.06
C GLU A 389 -15.17 10.33 39.96
N LEU A 390 -14.05 9.83 39.42
CA LEU A 390 -12.75 9.72 40.11
C LEU A 390 -11.89 10.99 39.99
N GLY A 391 -12.11 11.81 38.95
CA GLY A 391 -11.46 13.10 38.73
C GLY A 391 -11.81 14.17 39.78
N GLY A 392 -12.82 13.91 40.62
CA GLY A 392 -13.18 14.75 41.77
C GLY A 392 -12.34 14.54 43.04
N LYS A 393 -11.37 13.59 43.06
CA LYS A 393 -10.62 13.23 44.28
C LYS A 393 -9.10 13.06 44.12
N THR A 394 -8.46 13.77 43.20
CA THR A 394 -6.98 13.77 43.07
C THR A 394 -6.27 14.76 44.03
N GLY A 395 -6.78 14.90 45.26
CA GLY A 395 -6.22 15.79 46.29
C GLY A 395 -5.46 15.11 47.43
N ALA A 396 -5.16 13.81 47.37
CA ALA A 396 -4.70 13.07 48.55
C ALA A 396 -3.56 12.06 48.35
N ILE A 397 -2.74 12.15 47.29
CA ILE A 397 -1.56 11.28 47.14
C ILE A 397 -0.32 12.12 46.75
N GLU A 398 0.02 13.09 47.60
CA GLU A 398 1.30 13.83 47.57
C GLU A 398 2.26 13.41 48.70
N GLN A 399 1.97 12.34 49.45
CA GLN A 399 2.87 11.87 50.51
C GLN A 399 3.07 10.37 50.38
N GLY A 400 4.25 9.98 49.94
CA GLY A 400 4.64 8.60 49.66
C GLY A 400 4.68 7.70 50.89
N GLU A 401 3.52 7.24 51.33
CA GLU A 401 3.35 6.20 52.36
C GLU A 401 2.21 5.24 51.97
N SER A 402 2.41 4.44 50.95
CA SER A 402 1.61 3.22 50.74
C SER A 402 2.39 2.29 49.82
N GLY A 403 2.56 1.05 50.26
CA GLY A 403 3.26 -0.01 49.52
C GLY A 403 2.56 -0.39 48.21
N PRO A 404 3.05 -1.42 47.50
CA PRO A 404 2.30 -2.00 46.38
C PRO A 404 0.91 -2.42 46.87
N VAL A 405 -0.12 -2.17 46.07
CA VAL A 405 -1.46 -2.72 46.32
C VAL A 405 -1.35 -4.24 46.15
N THR A 406 -1.43 -4.99 47.24
CA THR A 406 -1.47 -6.47 47.25
C THR A 406 -2.93 -6.95 47.35
N ASP A 407 -3.15 -8.25 47.19
CA ASP A 407 -4.49 -8.82 47.39
C ASP A 407 -5.06 -8.52 48.80
N ASP A 408 -4.19 -8.27 49.79
CA ASP A 408 -4.54 -7.88 51.15
C ASP A 408 -5.17 -6.48 51.26
N ASP A 409 -4.99 -5.62 50.26
CA ASP A 409 -5.51 -4.25 50.25
C ASP A 409 -6.97 -4.17 49.77
N PHE A 410 -7.53 -5.27 49.27
CA PHE A 410 -8.95 -5.39 48.94
C PHE A 410 -9.75 -5.85 50.15
N GLU A 411 -11.03 -5.51 50.24
CA GLU A 411 -11.89 -6.04 51.29
C GLU A 411 -12.13 -7.54 51.06
N ASP A 412 -11.98 -8.37 52.10
CA ASP A 412 -12.29 -9.81 52.09
C ASP A 412 -13.82 -10.02 52.08
N ILE A 413 -14.44 -9.66 50.96
CA ILE A 413 -15.86 -9.82 50.71
C ILE A 413 -16.07 -11.18 50.05
N THR A 414 -16.87 -12.04 50.67
CA THR A 414 -17.26 -13.32 50.09
C THR A 414 -18.05 -13.07 48.79
N PRO A 415 -17.60 -13.61 47.65
CA PRO A 415 -18.32 -13.51 46.38
C PRO A 415 -19.72 -14.11 46.42
N GLU A 416 -20.64 -13.59 45.61
CA GLU A 416 -21.91 -14.27 45.33
C GLU A 416 -21.72 -15.46 44.37
N ALA A 417 -22.70 -16.37 44.33
CA ALA A 417 -22.67 -17.48 43.38
C ALA A 417 -22.74 -16.95 41.94
N PRO A 418 -21.89 -17.45 41.02
CA PRO A 418 -21.94 -17.09 39.61
C PRO A 418 -23.34 -17.30 39.02
N GLN A 419 -23.86 -16.29 38.32
CA GLN A 419 -25.20 -16.29 37.73
C GLN A 419 -25.17 -16.73 36.27
N ASN A 420 -26.27 -17.32 35.79
CA ASN A 420 -26.43 -17.81 34.41
C ASN A 420 -25.33 -18.79 33.97
N VAL A 421 -24.90 -19.65 34.89
CA VAL A 421 -24.09 -20.81 34.53
C VAL A 421 -24.90 -21.66 33.56
N SER A 422 -24.32 -22.02 32.43
CA SER A 422 -24.90 -22.95 31.46
C SER A 422 -23.78 -23.78 30.83
N ALA A 423 -24.12 -25.01 30.44
CA ALA A 423 -23.21 -25.94 29.77
C ALA A 423 -23.85 -26.41 28.45
N THR A 424 -23.06 -26.45 27.38
CA THR A 424 -23.49 -26.85 26.04
C THR A 424 -22.62 -27.97 25.52
N GLY A 425 -23.22 -29.10 25.22
CA GLY A 425 -22.60 -30.24 24.56
C GLY A 425 -22.28 -30.00 23.09
N LEU A 426 -21.03 -30.24 22.72
CA LEU A 426 -20.50 -30.19 21.35
C LEU A 426 -19.90 -31.57 20.99
N PHE A 427 -19.35 -31.72 19.78
CA PHE A 427 -18.69 -32.97 19.39
C PHE A 427 -17.43 -33.16 20.26
N LYS A 428 -17.48 -34.17 21.14
CA LYS A 428 -16.47 -34.48 22.16
C LYS A 428 -16.17 -33.39 23.20
N THR A 429 -16.70 -32.17 23.08
CA THR A 429 -16.40 -31.04 23.98
C THR A 429 -17.68 -30.52 24.66
N ILE A 430 -17.55 -29.83 25.79
CA ILE A 430 -18.63 -29.16 26.51
C ILE A 430 -18.23 -27.71 26.79
N SER A 431 -18.97 -26.74 26.29
CA SER A 431 -18.74 -25.31 26.54
C SER A 431 -19.57 -24.81 27.72
N LEU A 432 -18.92 -24.28 28.76
CA LEU A 432 -19.54 -23.63 29.90
C LEU A 432 -19.45 -22.11 29.81
N LYS A 433 -20.52 -21.40 30.15
CA LYS A 433 -20.57 -19.93 30.23
C LYS A 433 -21.31 -19.47 31.49
N TRP A 434 -20.90 -18.33 32.05
CA TRP A 434 -21.58 -17.65 33.17
C TRP A 434 -21.40 -16.13 33.05
N TYR A 435 -22.19 -15.36 33.78
CA TYR A 435 -22.03 -13.91 33.80
C TYR A 435 -20.73 -13.53 34.50
N TYR A 436 -19.84 -12.92 33.74
CA TYR A 436 -18.60 -12.36 34.27
C TYR A 436 -18.90 -11.14 35.14
N ASP A 437 -18.63 -11.25 36.44
CA ASP A 437 -18.55 -10.09 37.33
C ASP A 437 -17.20 -9.38 37.16
N PRO A 438 -17.17 -8.14 36.65
CA PRO A 438 -15.95 -7.35 36.47
C PRO A 438 -15.48 -6.67 37.77
N SER A 439 -16.12 -6.92 38.92
CA SER A 439 -15.72 -6.34 40.20
C SER A 439 -14.31 -6.80 40.61
N TYR A 440 -13.60 -5.92 41.32
CA TYR A 440 -12.29 -6.27 41.89
C TYR A 440 -12.41 -7.33 43.00
N ASN A 441 -13.63 -7.62 43.46
CA ASN A 441 -13.91 -8.61 44.49
C ASN A 441 -13.78 -10.06 43.98
N ILE A 442 -13.66 -10.29 42.66
CA ILE A 442 -13.43 -11.62 42.09
C ILE A 442 -11.99 -11.73 41.58
N ALA A 443 -11.21 -12.64 42.18
CA ALA A 443 -9.89 -13.03 41.71
C ALA A 443 -9.95 -14.16 40.68
N ALA A 444 -10.84 -15.13 40.87
CA ALA A 444 -11.00 -16.26 39.94
C ALA A 444 -12.39 -16.90 40.07
N TYR A 445 -12.80 -17.64 39.05
CA TYR A 445 -13.89 -18.61 39.11
C TYR A 445 -13.30 -20.01 39.12
N GLU A 446 -13.92 -20.93 39.85
CA GLU A 446 -13.60 -22.34 39.85
C GLU A 446 -14.78 -23.13 39.29
N VAL A 447 -14.53 -23.92 38.24
CA VAL A 447 -15.53 -24.80 37.62
C VAL A 447 -15.22 -26.22 38.02
N TYR A 448 -16.21 -26.89 38.57
CA TYR A 448 -16.15 -28.29 38.92
C TYR A 448 -17.07 -29.07 38.00
N GLY A 449 -16.69 -30.27 37.60
CA GLY A 449 -17.56 -31.16 36.86
C GLY A 449 -17.33 -32.63 37.16
N SER A 450 -18.40 -33.41 37.05
CA SER A 450 -18.42 -34.85 37.28
C SER A 450 -19.42 -35.52 36.36
N ARG A 451 -19.27 -36.83 36.14
CA ARG A 451 -20.27 -37.66 35.45
C ARG A 451 -21.37 -38.17 36.38
N ILE A 452 -21.31 -37.79 37.66
CA ILE A 452 -22.26 -38.19 38.70
C ILE A 452 -23.17 -36.99 38.99
N GLU A 453 -24.48 -37.19 38.85
CA GLU A 453 -25.49 -36.19 39.22
C GLU A 453 -25.43 -35.90 40.73
N GLY A 454 -25.56 -34.62 41.10
CA GLY A 454 -25.53 -34.19 42.49
C GLY A 454 -24.18 -34.39 43.17
N PHE A 455 -23.08 -34.46 42.40
CA PHE A 455 -21.75 -34.61 42.98
C PHE A 455 -21.42 -33.47 43.94
N ASN A 456 -20.60 -33.77 44.94
CA ASN A 456 -20.08 -32.75 45.85
C ASN A 456 -18.76 -32.21 45.28
N PRO A 457 -18.66 -30.92 44.93
CA PRO A 457 -17.42 -30.35 44.42
C PRO A 457 -16.26 -30.51 45.39
N ASP A 458 -15.14 -31.02 44.87
CA ASP A 458 -13.87 -31.17 45.57
C ASP A 458 -12.71 -31.06 44.57
N GLU A 459 -11.47 -31.07 45.04
CA GLU A 459 -10.29 -30.89 44.18
C GLU A 459 -10.19 -31.89 43.02
N THR A 460 -10.80 -33.08 43.13
CA THR A 460 -10.78 -34.12 42.07
C THR A 460 -11.80 -33.88 40.97
N THR A 461 -12.77 -33.00 41.23
CA THR A 461 -13.79 -32.58 40.27
C THR A 461 -13.53 -31.18 39.74
N LEU A 462 -12.46 -30.49 40.17
CA LEU A 462 -12.09 -29.18 39.66
C LEU A 462 -11.55 -29.31 38.23
N LEU A 463 -12.22 -28.67 37.27
CA LEU A 463 -11.88 -28.70 35.86
C LEU A 463 -11.20 -27.40 35.38
N TYR A 464 -11.45 -26.28 36.06
CA TYR A 464 -10.91 -24.98 35.67
C TYR A 464 -10.84 -24.00 36.83
N ARG A 465 -9.79 -23.18 36.86
CA ARG A 465 -9.71 -21.98 37.69
C ARG A 465 -9.18 -20.80 36.88
N GLY A 466 -9.92 -19.70 36.82
CA GLY A 466 -9.46 -18.50 36.10
C GLY A 466 -10.48 -17.36 36.06
N LYS A 467 -10.08 -16.20 35.53
CA LYS A 467 -10.86 -14.95 35.59
C LYS A 467 -11.59 -14.65 34.29
N THR A 468 -12.27 -15.64 33.73
CA THR A 468 -13.13 -15.50 32.54
C THR A 468 -14.58 -15.82 32.89
N GLY A 469 -15.53 -15.45 32.01
CA GLY A 469 -16.95 -15.81 32.13
C GLY A 469 -17.32 -17.12 31.42
N GLY A 470 -16.39 -18.06 31.29
CA GLY A 470 -16.62 -19.30 30.56
C GLY A 470 -15.40 -20.21 30.47
N PHE A 471 -15.65 -21.48 30.20
CA PHE A 471 -14.67 -22.56 30.15
C PHE A 471 -15.11 -23.65 29.19
N VAL A 472 -14.23 -24.16 28.33
CA VAL A 472 -14.53 -25.31 27.46
C VAL A 472 -13.87 -26.56 28.05
N HIS A 473 -14.70 -27.53 28.43
CA HIS A 473 -14.30 -28.85 28.90
C HIS A 473 -14.25 -29.83 27.72
N ASP A 474 -13.07 -30.19 27.25
CA ASP A 474 -12.94 -31.29 26.30
C ASP A 474 -13.15 -32.64 27.00
N VAL A 475 -14.19 -33.36 26.58
CA VAL A 475 -14.58 -34.66 27.13
C VAL A 475 -13.93 -35.81 26.34
N GLY A 476 -13.38 -35.55 25.14
CA GLY A 476 -12.67 -36.52 24.30
C GLY A 476 -13.52 -37.65 23.72
N ALA A 477 -14.80 -37.69 24.06
CA ALA A 477 -15.72 -38.75 23.67
C ALA A 477 -17.12 -38.20 23.42
N THR A 478 -17.81 -38.82 22.48
CA THR A 478 -19.18 -38.49 22.13
C THR A 478 -20.16 -39.23 23.05
N ASN A 479 -21.37 -38.71 23.21
CA ASN A 479 -22.44 -39.28 24.03
C ASN A 479 -22.08 -39.44 25.52
N GLN A 480 -21.28 -38.54 26.10
CA GLN A 480 -20.93 -38.54 27.54
C GLN A 480 -21.64 -37.44 28.32
N GLN A 481 -22.41 -37.82 29.36
CA GLN A 481 -23.12 -36.92 30.28
C GLN A 481 -22.20 -36.37 31.38
N TRP A 482 -22.29 -35.06 31.63
CA TRP A 482 -21.57 -34.34 32.68
C TRP A 482 -22.48 -33.38 33.44
N TYR A 483 -22.11 -33.10 34.68
CA TYR A 483 -22.74 -32.19 35.63
C TYR A 483 -21.67 -31.23 36.13
N TYR A 484 -22.00 -29.95 36.33
CA TYR A 484 -21.04 -28.90 36.66
C TYR A 484 -21.57 -27.93 37.69
N ARG A 485 -20.67 -27.37 38.50
CA ARG A 485 -20.93 -26.28 39.44
C ARG A 485 -19.79 -25.27 39.36
N VAL A 486 -20.12 -23.98 39.43
CA VAL A 486 -19.12 -22.90 39.37
C VAL A 486 -19.19 -22.07 40.64
N ARG A 487 -18.06 -21.67 41.21
CA ARG A 487 -18.01 -20.68 42.30
C ARG A 487 -17.02 -19.58 41.99
N ALA A 488 -17.17 -18.42 42.61
CA ALA A 488 -16.21 -17.32 42.52
C ALA A 488 -15.33 -17.28 43.78
N ILE A 489 -14.08 -16.84 43.63
CA ILE A 489 -13.06 -16.71 44.67
C ILE A 489 -12.60 -15.26 44.69
N ASN A 490 -12.48 -14.65 45.87
CA ASN A 490 -11.99 -13.28 46.01
C ASN A 490 -10.45 -13.20 46.08
N PRO A 491 -9.84 -12.01 46.06
CA PRO A 491 -8.38 -11.83 46.17
C PRO A 491 -7.75 -12.48 47.41
N HIS A 492 -8.50 -12.61 48.52
CA HIS A 492 -8.03 -13.29 49.74
C HIS A 492 -8.09 -14.82 49.66
N GLY A 493 -8.55 -15.38 48.54
CA GLY A 493 -8.76 -16.82 48.38
C GLY A 493 -10.04 -17.33 49.04
N THR A 494 -10.91 -16.45 49.55
CA THR A 494 -12.18 -16.83 50.16
C THR A 494 -13.19 -17.25 49.08
N PRO A 495 -13.68 -18.51 49.12
CA PRO A 495 -14.65 -19.00 48.15
C PRO A 495 -16.07 -18.52 48.46
N GLY A 496 -16.79 -18.09 47.42
CA GLY A 496 -18.22 -17.91 47.44
C GLY A 496 -18.99 -19.23 47.34
N PRO A 497 -20.33 -19.19 47.44
CA PRO A 497 -21.18 -20.36 47.24
C PRO A 497 -21.11 -20.86 45.79
N PHE A 498 -21.34 -22.16 45.61
CA PHE A 498 -21.50 -22.77 44.29
C PHE A 498 -22.80 -22.30 43.62
N SER A 499 -22.74 -22.19 42.29
CA SER A 499 -23.93 -22.12 41.45
C SER A 499 -24.80 -23.37 41.62
N ASP A 500 -26.03 -23.27 41.13
CA ASP A 500 -26.81 -24.46 40.84
C ASP A 500 -26.07 -25.38 39.86
N GLU A 501 -26.36 -26.67 39.95
CA GLU A 501 -25.76 -27.68 39.10
C GLU A 501 -26.34 -27.61 37.69
N VAL A 502 -25.47 -27.58 36.68
CA VAL A 502 -25.85 -27.61 35.27
C VAL A 502 -25.30 -28.85 34.60
N SER A 503 -26.03 -29.44 33.66
CA SER A 503 -25.64 -30.69 33.05
C SER A 503 -25.80 -30.67 31.53
N THR A 504 -24.96 -31.40 30.81
CA THR A 504 -25.08 -31.60 29.35
C THR A 504 -24.36 -32.88 28.92
N GLN A 505 -24.64 -33.36 27.72
CA GLN A 505 -23.96 -34.51 27.11
C GLN A 505 -23.25 -34.12 25.80
N THR A 506 -22.17 -34.81 25.42
CA THR A 506 -21.46 -34.54 24.16
C THR A 506 -22.11 -35.18 22.93
N LEU A 507 -21.97 -34.57 21.75
CA LEU A 507 -22.64 -34.98 20.50
C LEU A 507 -21.98 -36.18 19.82
N LYS A 508 -22.77 -37.08 19.19
CA LYS A 508 -22.31 -38.26 18.37
C LYS A 508 -22.70 -38.10 16.89
N ILE A 509 -21.77 -38.37 15.96
CA ILE A 509 -22.07 -38.47 14.51
C ILE A 509 -22.80 -39.79 14.21
N ASN A 510 -23.98 -39.72 13.60
CA ASN A 510 -24.80 -40.87 13.20
C ASN A 510 -25.37 -40.68 11.77
N ALA A 511 -26.07 -41.68 11.22
CA ALA A 511 -26.55 -41.66 9.84
C ALA A 511 -27.71 -40.69 9.56
N GLU A 512 -28.07 -39.83 10.53
CA GLU A 512 -28.97 -38.67 10.38
C GLU A 512 -28.27 -37.32 10.63
N THR A 513 -26.94 -37.35 10.70
CA THR A 513 -26.13 -36.14 10.75
C THR A 513 -26.00 -35.62 9.32
N ASP A 514 -26.67 -34.52 9.03
CA ASP A 514 -26.59 -33.86 7.73
C ASP A 514 -25.18 -33.27 7.57
N VAL A 515 -24.40 -33.87 6.70
CA VAL A 515 -23.02 -33.48 6.42
C VAL A 515 -23.10 -32.44 5.29
N GLN A 516 -22.73 -31.19 5.55
CA GLN A 516 -22.80 -30.14 4.52
C GLN A 516 -21.96 -30.51 3.30
N ASP A 517 -22.36 -30.02 2.12
CA ASP A 517 -21.56 -30.13 0.90
C ASP A 517 -20.10 -29.73 1.19
N TYR A 518 -19.16 -30.60 0.82
CA TYR A 518 -17.70 -30.47 1.04
C TYR A 518 -17.16 -30.68 2.47
N THR A 519 -17.98 -31.06 3.47
CA THR A 519 -17.45 -31.37 4.82
C THR A 519 -16.51 -32.59 4.79
N ILE A 520 -16.74 -33.54 3.88
CA ILE A 520 -15.73 -34.56 3.54
C ILE A 520 -14.80 -33.95 2.48
N THR A 521 -13.78 -33.23 2.94
CA THR A 521 -12.72 -32.72 2.06
C THR A 521 -11.82 -33.88 1.61
N LYS A 522 -11.05 -33.66 0.52
CA LYS A 522 -10.05 -34.63 0.02
C LYS A 522 -9.08 -35.13 1.11
N GLN A 523 -8.90 -34.41 2.21
CA GLN A 523 -8.07 -34.82 3.35
C GLN A 523 -8.69 -35.96 4.18
N LEU A 524 -10.03 -36.06 4.25
CA LEU A 524 -10.73 -37.11 4.99
C LEU A 524 -10.96 -38.39 4.16
N LEU A 525 -10.76 -38.31 2.84
CA LEU A 525 -10.63 -39.45 1.96
C LEU A 525 -9.13 -39.73 1.80
N ALA A 526 -8.58 -40.58 2.65
CA ALA A 526 -7.20 -41.05 2.54
C ALA A 526 -6.84 -41.33 1.07
N GLN A 527 -5.63 -40.96 0.66
CA GLN A 527 -5.11 -41.01 -0.72
C GLN A 527 -5.13 -42.41 -1.38
N GLU A 528 -5.62 -43.43 -0.67
CA GLU A 528 -5.83 -44.80 -1.13
C GLU A 528 -7.24 -45.37 -0.86
N ALA A 529 -8.26 -44.53 -0.65
CA ALA A 529 -9.64 -45.01 -0.60
C ALA A 529 -10.07 -45.52 -2.00
N LEU A 530 -9.83 -46.81 -2.26
CA LEU A 530 -10.45 -47.56 -3.35
C LEU A 530 -11.96 -47.62 -3.11
N ILE A 531 -12.68 -46.63 -3.63
CA ILE A 531 -14.13 -46.70 -3.73
C ILE A 531 -14.46 -47.67 -4.86
N GLU A 532 -14.61 -48.94 -4.51
CA GLU A 532 -14.88 -50.04 -5.45
C GLU A 532 -16.21 -49.85 -6.20
N GLN A 533 -17.20 -49.21 -5.57
CA GLN A 533 -18.48 -48.87 -6.18
C GLN A 533 -19.16 -47.70 -5.46
N VAL A 534 -19.77 -46.79 -6.24
CA VAL A 534 -20.73 -45.81 -5.74
C VAL A 534 -22.12 -46.21 -6.26
N HIS A 535 -23.06 -46.51 -5.36
CA HIS A 535 -24.48 -46.64 -5.71
C HIS A 535 -25.15 -45.27 -5.55
N LEU A 536 -25.42 -44.60 -6.67
CA LEU A 536 -26.27 -43.41 -6.73
C LEU A 536 -27.65 -43.85 -7.23
N ASN A 537 -28.72 -43.59 -6.47
CA ASN A 537 -30.07 -43.93 -6.91
C ASN A 537 -30.50 -43.08 -8.12
N GLU A 538 -30.14 -41.79 -8.14
CA GLU A 538 -30.28 -40.89 -9.30
C GLU A 538 -29.15 -39.85 -9.27
N ALA A 539 -28.56 -39.54 -10.42
CA ALA A 539 -27.56 -38.48 -10.56
C ALA A 539 -27.75 -37.73 -11.88
N ILE A 540 -27.84 -36.41 -11.83
CA ILE A 540 -27.82 -35.54 -13.01
C ILE A 540 -26.39 -35.02 -13.16
N ILE A 541 -25.69 -35.47 -14.19
CA ILE A 541 -24.35 -35.01 -14.53
C ILE A 541 -24.49 -33.92 -15.58
N THR A 542 -24.35 -32.65 -15.18
CA THR A 542 -24.56 -31.50 -16.07
C THR A 542 -23.29 -31.07 -16.82
N ASP A 543 -22.10 -31.32 -16.27
CA ASP A 543 -20.84 -30.92 -16.92
C ASP A 543 -19.65 -31.82 -16.50
N ALA A 544 -19.51 -32.98 -17.12
CA ALA A 544 -18.39 -33.90 -16.86
C ALA A 544 -17.39 -33.91 -18.02
N HIS A 545 -16.14 -33.55 -17.72
CA HIS A 545 -15.04 -33.70 -18.67
C HIS A 545 -14.43 -35.10 -18.56
N ILE A 546 -14.88 -36.03 -19.40
CA ILE A 546 -14.32 -37.38 -19.45
C ILE A 546 -13.15 -37.39 -20.43
N ALA A 547 -11.92 -37.32 -19.91
CA ALA A 547 -10.71 -37.43 -20.71
C ALA A 547 -10.45 -38.91 -21.08
N GLY A 548 -11.18 -39.44 -22.08
CA GLY A 548 -11.04 -40.81 -22.57
C GLY A 548 -12.12 -41.25 -23.55
N ARG A 549 -12.03 -42.49 -24.07
CA ARG A 549 -13.09 -43.10 -24.88
C ARG A 549 -14.15 -43.75 -23.97
N LEU A 550 -15.39 -43.26 -24.06
CA LEU A 550 -16.58 -43.96 -23.55
C LEU A 550 -16.88 -45.18 -24.44
N SER A 551 -16.92 -46.37 -23.85
CA SER A 551 -17.28 -47.60 -24.58
C SER A 551 -18.80 -47.63 -24.82
N ALA A 552 -19.24 -47.73 -26.07
CA ALA A 552 -20.67 -47.78 -26.42
C ALA A 552 -21.42 -48.98 -25.80
N ASN A 553 -20.68 -50.00 -25.38
CA ASN A 553 -21.19 -51.26 -24.86
C ASN A 553 -21.81 -51.11 -23.45
N VAL A 554 -21.57 -49.97 -22.79
CA VAL A 554 -22.03 -49.69 -21.41
C VAL A 554 -23.12 -48.62 -21.34
N ILE A 555 -23.52 -48.05 -22.48
CA ILE A 555 -24.63 -47.08 -22.57
C ILE A 555 -25.83 -47.77 -23.22
N GLN A 556 -26.90 -48.00 -22.43
CA GLN A 556 -28.15 -48.59 -22.94
C GLN A 556 -29.22 -47.50 -23.05
N VAL A 557 -29.54 -47.07 -24.27
CA VAL A 557 -30.59 -46.08 -24.53
C VAL A 557 -31.94 -46.80 -24.52
N GLY A 558 -32.74 -46.56 -23.49
CA GLY A 558 -34.05 -47.20 -23.31
C GLY A 558 -35.16 -46.56 -24.17
N PRO A 559 -36.30 -47.24 -24.36
CA PRO A 559 -37.42 -46.73 -25.17
C PRO A 559 -38.10 -45.47 -24.61
N GLY A 560 -37.71 -44.98 -23.43
CA GLY A 560 -38.20 -43.74 -22.81
C GLY A 560 -37.29 -42.52 -23.00
N THR A 561 -36.20 -42.62 -23.77
CA THR A 561 -35.31 -41.47 -24.01
C THR A 561 -36.04 -40.41 -24.82
N ALA A 562 -36.27 -39.24 -24.22
CA ALA A 562 -36.82 -38.08 -24.89
C ALA A 562 -35.71 -37.38 -25.68
N PHE A 563 -35.91 -37.29 -27.00
CA PHE A 563 -35.07 -36.48 -27.87
C PHE A 563 -35.73 -35.11 -28.05
N ASP A 564 -34.92 -34.07 -28.23
CA ASP A 564 -35.45 -32.73 -28.46
C ASP A 564 -36.40 -32.70 -29.68
N PRO A 565 -37.48 -31.89 -29.64
CA PRO A 565 -38.47 -31.84 -30.72
C PRO A 565 -37.82 -31.56 -32.08
N GLY A 566 -37.80 -32.56 -32.97
CA GLY A 566 -37.21 -32.49 -34.31
C GLY A 566 -36.02 -33.42 -34.56
N TYR A 567 -35.50 -34.11 -33.53
CA TYR A 567 -34.42 -35.08 -33.69
C TYR A 567 -34.96 -36.52 -33.76
N ASP A 568 -34.92 -37.14 -34.95
CA ASP A 568 -35.22 -38.56 -35.17
C ASP A 568 -33.92 -39.36 -35.38
N PRO A 569 -33.46 -40.16 -34.40
CA PRO A 569 -32.22 -40.91 -34.50
C PRO A 569 -32.24 -42.03 -35.56
N SER A 570 -33.40 -42.40 -36.10
CA SER A 570 -33.51 -43.37 -37.21
C SER A 570 -33.16 -42.79 -38.58
N THR A 571 -33.01 -41.47 -38.68
CA THR A 571 -32.59 -40.76 -39.89
C THR A 571 -31.07 -40.65 -40.05
N LYS A 572 -30.28 -41.15 -39.08
CA LYS A 572 -28.81 -41.14 -39.20
C LYS A 572 -28.35 -42.11 -40.29
N GLU A 573 -27.49 -41.58 -41.16
CA GLU A 573 -26.87 -42.23 -42.31
C GLU A 573 -26.24 -43.58 -41.95
N THR A 574 -26.43 -44.60 -42.79
CA THR A 574 -25.77 -45.91 -42.61
C THR A 574 -24.26 -45.76 -42.76
N PRO A 575 -23.43 -46.65 -42.16
CA PRO A 575 -21.98 -46.64 -42.34
C PRO A 575 -21.55 -46.61 -43.83
N GLU A 576 -22.30 -47.27 -44.70
CA GLU A 576 -22.07 -47.26 -46.16
C GLU A 576 -22.47 -45.94 -46.82
N GLY A 577 -23.56 -45.28 -46.38
CA GLY A 577 -23.94 -43.95 -46.83
C GLY A 577 -22.99 -42.86 -46.33
N ALA A 578 -22.45 -43.01 -45.12
CA ALA A 578 -21.41 -42.16 -44.56
C ALA A 578 -20.07 -42.32 -45.31
N GLN A 579 -19.72 -43.54 -45.71
CA GLN A 579 -18.53 -43.80 -46.53
C GLN A 579 -18.66 -43.18 -47.92
N GLN A 580 -19.84 -43.27 -48.58
CA GLN A 580 -20.05 -42.61 -49.87
C GLN A 580 -20.01 -41.08 -49.79
N LYS A 581 -20.51 -40.48 -48.71
CA LYS A 581 -20.41 -39.04 -48.46
C LYS A 581 -18.98 -38.61 -48.12
N ALA A 582 -18.22 -39.44 -47.41
CA ALA A 582 -16.80 -39.23 -47.15
C ALA A 582 -15.95 -39.33 -48.43
N ASP A 583 -16.25 -40.30 -49.30
CA ASP A 583 -15.57 -40.45 -50.60
C ASP A 583 -15.93 -39.31 -51.57
N GLN A 584 -17.16 -38.78 -51.52
CA GLN A 584 -17.55 -37.57 -52.26
C GLN A 584 -16.90 -36.30 -51.70
N ALA A 585 -16.79 -36.18 -50.37
CA ALA A 585 -16.11 -35.06 -49.72
C ALA A 585 -14.60 -35.06 -50.02
N TYR A 586 -13.94 -36.22 -49.96
CA TYR A 586 -12.53 -36.40 -50.30
C TYR A 586 -12.23 -36.01 -51.75
N ASN A 587 -13.09 -36.43 -52.69
CA ASN A 587 -12.95 -36.05 -54.11
C ASN A 587 -13.30 -34.57 -54.38
N SER A 588 -14.15 -33.94 -53.55
CA SER A 588 -14.51 -32.52 -53.70
C SER A 588 -13.47 -31.54 -53.11
N VAL A 589 -12.64 -31.99 -52.16
CA VAL A 589 -11.58 -31.18 -51.54
C VAL A 589 -10.28 -31.21 -52.37
N ILE A 590 -10.00 -32.31 -53.07
CA ILE A 590 -8.81 -32.44 -53.93
C ILE A 590 -8.88 -31.55 -55.19
N ASP A 591 -10.08 -31.21 -55.67
CA ASP A 591 -10.25 -30.39 -56.88
C ASP A 591 -10.32 -28.85 -56.63
N LEU A 592 -10.25 -28.37 -55.38
CA LEU A 592 -10.39 -26.93 -55.09
C LEU A 592 -9.18 -26.26 -54.40
N TRP A 593 -8.21 -27.00 -53.86
CA TRP A 593 -7.07 -26.42 -53.10
C TRP A 593 -5.71 -27.04 -53.48
N GLY A 594 -5.51 -27.30 -54.77
CA GLY A 594 -4.25 -27.79 -55.33
C GLY A 594 -3.83 -27.00 -56.57
N TYR A 595 -3.28 -25.80 -56.36
CA TYR A 595 -2.29 -25.24 -57.29
C TYR A 595 -1.10 -24.73 -56.47
N ASP A 596 0.11 -25.06 -56.94
CA ASP A 596 1.43 -25.03 -56.27
C ASP A 596 1.92 -23.68 -55.66
N THR A 597 1.07 -22.68 -55.43
CA THR A 597 1.55 -21.32 -55.14
C THR A 597 0.88 -20.58 -54.00
N THR A 598 -0.10 -21.14 -53.27
CA THR A 598 -0.75 -20.41 -52.15
C THR A 598 -0.99 -21.28 -50.91
N PHE A 599 -0.39 -20.89 -49.78
CA PHE A 599 -0.54 -21.51 -48.46
C PHE A 599 -1.13 -20.49 -47.47
N ILE A 600 -2.09 -20.91 -46.63
CA ILE A 600 -2.70 -20.07 -45.59
C ILE A 600 -2.52 -20.76 -44.24
N ASP A 601 -1.86 -20.08 -43.29
CA ASP A 601 -1.58 -20.60 -41.95
C ASP A 601 -1.97 -19.59 -40.87
N GLY A 602 -2.92 -19.97 -40.03
CA GLY A 602 -3.30 -19.22 -38.82
C GLY A 602 -3.67 -17.74 -39.04
N GLY A 603 -4.08 -17.33 -40.25
CA GLY A 603 -4.43 -15.95 -40.60
C GLY A 603 -3.41 -15.20 -41.47
N LYS A 604 -2.33 -15.84 -41.91
CA LYS A 604 -1.36 -15.28 -42.89
C LYS A 604 -1.51 -15.92 -44.26
N ILE A 605 -1.42 -15.13 -45.33
CA ILE A 605 -1.48 -15.61 -46.73
C ILE A 605 -0.08 -15.59 -47.34
N TYR A 606 0.41 -16.77 -47.74
CA TYR A 606 1.69 -16.96 -48.42
C TYR A 606 1.43 -17.33 -49.86
N THR A 607 1.57 -16.37 -50.78
CA THR A 607 1.35 -16.59 -52.21
C THR A 607 2.29 -15.77 -53.08
N ASN A 608 2.56 -16.24 -54.31
CA ASN A 608 3.38 -15.50 -55.27
C ASN A 608 2.69 -14.22 -55.78
N THR A 609 1.37 -14.24 -56.02
CA THR A 609 0.62 -13.07 -56.49
C THR A 609 -0.80 -13.07 -55.90
N ILE A 610 -1.25 -11.92 -55.38
CA ILE A 610 -2.64 -11.68 -55.02
C ILE A 610 -3.27 -10.77 -56.06
N THR A 611 -4.23 -11.28 -56.83
CA THR A 611 -5.04 -10.48 -57.76
C THR A 611 -6.42 -10.27 -57.14
N ALA A 612 -6.73 -9.04 -56.73
CA ALA A 612 -8.01 -8.69 -56.11
C ALA A 612 -8.50 -7.32 -56.60
N ASP A 613 -9.80 -7.18 -56.84
CA ASP A 613 -10.41 -5.91 -57.27
C ASP A 613 -10.31 -4.81 -56.20
N LYS A 614 -10.32 -5.18 -54.92
CA LYS A 614 -10.08 -4.30 -53.77
C LYS A 614 -9.39 -5.08 -52.64
N ILE A 615 -8.38 -4.50 -52.02
CA ILE A 615 -7.73 -5.02 -50.81
C ILE A 615 -8.02 -4.05 -49.67
N ASN A 616 -8.78 -4.48 -48.66
CA ASN A 616 -9.12 -3.65 -47.50
C ASN A 616 -8.18 -4.01 -46.33
N VAL A 617 -7.29 -3.09 -45.96
CA VAL A 617 -6.28 -3.30 -44.92
C VAL A 617 -6.21 -2.08 -44.01
N SER A 618 -6.05 -2.29 -42.71
CA SER A 618 -6.01 -1.23 -41.69
C SER A 618 -4.67 -0.50 -41.63
N ARG A 619 -3.57 -1.17 -41.99
CA ARG A 619 -2.23 -0.61 -42.10
C ARG A 619 -1.42 -1.38 -43.14
N LEU A 620 -0.69 -0.65 -44.00
CA LEU A 620 0.34 -1.18 -44.89
C LEU A 620 1.70 -0.65 -44.39
N SER A 621 2.60 -1.53 -43.95
CA SER A 621 3.95 -1.17 -43.50
C SER A 621 5.00 -1.96 -44.27
N ALA A 622 6.12 -1.30 -44.62
CA ALA A 622 7.24 -1.86 -45.40
C ALA A 622 6.88 -2.25 -46.86
N LEU A 623 6.51 -1.27 -47.69
CA LEU A 623 6.37 -1.43 -49.13
C LEU A 623 7.74 -1.24 -49.82
N SER A 624 8.28 -2.30 -50.42
CA SER A 624 9.30 -2.17 -51.48
C SER A 624 8.69 -2.64 -52.80
N SER A 625 7.91 -1.79 -53.46
CA SER A 625 7.29 -2.12 -54.75
C SER A 625 7.19 -0.91 -55.67
N ASN A 626 7.16 -1.17 -56.98
CA ASN A 626 6.97 -0.16 -58.02
C ASN A 626 5.47 0.18 -58.12
N ILE A 627 4.99 1.05 -57.24
CA ILE A 627 3.57 1.41 -57.12
C ILE A 627 3.30 2.59 -58.06
N GLY A 628 2.85 2.30 -59.28
CA GLY A 628 2.69 3.25 -60.39
C GLY A 628 2.15 4.65 -60.01
N THR A 629 0.83 4.86 -60.02
CA THR A 629 0.20 6.17 -59.72
C THR A 629 -0.57 6.10 -58.41
N ILE A 630 -0.26 6.97 -57.46
CA ILE A 630 -0.93 7.06 -56.14
C ILE A 630 -1.76 8.35 -56.09
N ASN A 631 -3.09 8.21 -55.90
CA ASN A 631 -3.97 9.33 -55.54
C ASN A 631 -4.11 9.41 -54.02
N ALA A 632 -3.16 10.05 -53.34
CA ALA A 632 -3.19 10.27 -51.88
C ALA A 632 -3.60 11.71 -51.54
N GLY A 633 -4.00 11.94 -50.28
CA GLY A 633 -4.23 13.27 -49.73
C GLY A 633 -2.91 13.99 -49.39
N GLU A 634 -2.76 14.45 -48.14
CA GLU A 634 -1.52 15.09 -47.68
C GLU A 634 -0.44 14.03 -47.34
N ILE A 635 0.80 14.25 -47.78
CA ILE A 635 1.95 13.37 -47.51
C ILE A 635 2.97 14.16 -46.69
N TYR A 636 3.27 13.73 -45.46
CA TYR A 636 4.19 14.41 -44.55
C TYR A 636 5.52 13.65 -44.39
N GLY A 637 6.65 14.36 -44.50
CA GLY A 637 7.97 13.86 -44.08
C GLY A 637 8.64 12.83 -44.98
N VAL A 638 8.45 12.90 -46.31
CA VAL A 638 9.04 11.93 -47.25
C VAL A 638 10.30 12.48 -47.92
N TYR A 639 11.37 11.66 -47.94
CA TYR A 639 12.56 11.91 -48.76
C TYR A 639 12.33 11.33 -50.16
N ILE A 640 12.32 12.18 -51.19
CA ILE A 640 12.04 11.80 -52.59
C ILE A 640 13.34 11.84 -53.39
N GLU A 641 13.82 10.69 -53.84
CA GLU A 641 14.92 10.57 -54.83
C GLU A 641 14.31 10.23 -56.20
N GLY A 642 14.23 11.22 -57.08
CA GLY A 642 13.68 11.07 -58.43
C GLY A 642 14.32 12.07 -59.39
N SER A 643 14.35 11.75 -60.68
CA SER A 643 14.98 12.59 -61.71
C SER A 643 14.17 13.82 -62.10
N GLU A 644 12.86 13.83 -61.82
CA GLU A 644 11.94 14.96 -62.08
C GLU A 644 10.81 14.98 -61.04
N ILE A 645 10.55 16.13 -60.42
CA ILE A 645 9.39 16.41 -59.56
C ILE A 645 8.61 17.56 -60.22
N ALA A 646 7.37 17.33 -60.62
CA ALA A 646 6.58 18.31 -61.36
C ALA A 646 5.18 18.54 -60.77
N GLN A 647 4.81 19.80 -60.56
CA GLN A 647 3.44 20.23 -60.36
C GLN A 647 2.94 20.84 -61.67
N LYS A 648 1.91 20.24 -62.29
CA LYS A 648 1.33 20.71 -63.56
C LYS A 648 -0.10 21.19 -63.33
N GLY A 649 -0.38 22.42 -63.74
CA GLY A 649 -1.70 23.03 -63.72
C GLY A 649 -2.07 23.64 -65.07
N PRO A 650 -3.34 24.02 -65.28
CA PRO A 650 -3.78 24.62 -66.54
C PRO A 650 -3.10 25.96 -66.85
N ASP A 651 -2.62 26.69 -65.83
CA ASP A 651 -1.97 28.00 -65.98
C ASP A 651 -0.43 27.94 -66.03
N GLY A 652 0.14 26.73 -65.98
CA GLY A 652 1.59 26.52 -66.02
C GLY A 652 2.06 25.32 -65.21
N SER A 653 3.38 25.14 -65.13
CA SER A 653 3.97 24.04 -64.36
C SER A 653 5.26 24.42 -63.67
N MET A 654 5.49 23.85 -62.50
CA MET A 654 6.77 23.93 -61.80
C MET A 654 7.43 22.55 -61.81
N VAL A 655 8.70 22.49 -62.22
CA VAL A 655 9.46 21.25 -62.38
C VAL A 655 10.81 21.41 -61.70
N ILE A 656 11.21 20.42 -60.91
CA ILE A 656 12.56 20.29 -60.35
C ILE A 656 13.16 19.04 -60.97
N ASP A 657 14.22 19.21 -61.76
CA ASP A 657 14.94 18.11 -62.41
C ASP A 657 16.46 18.24 -62.21
N GLU A 658 17.23 17.40 -62.90
CA GLU A 658 18.70 17.41 -62.83
C GLU A 658 19.36 18.75 -63.23
N GLU A 659 18.66 19.63 -63.95
CA GLU A 659 19.16 20.94 -64.36
C GLU A 659 18.79 22.08 -63.39
N GLY A 660 17.87 21.81 -62.45
CA GLY A 660 17.44 22.73 -61.39
C GLY A 660 15.92 22.96 -61.34
N LEU A 661 15.51 24.07 -60.70
CA LEU A 661 14.10 24.43 -60.54
C LEU A 661 13.63 25.33 -61.69
N LYS A 662 12.60 24.88 -62.41
CA LYS A 662 12.02 25.51 -63.60
C LYS A 662 10.55 25.83 -63.36
N ASN A 663 10.10 26.99 -63.81
CA ASN A 663 8.69 27.38 -63.80
C ASN A 663 8.26 27.77 -65.22
N TYR A 664 7.16 27.20 -65.68
CA TYR A 664 6.59 27.37 -67.02
C TYR A 664 5.21 28.00 -66.91
N ASP A 665 4.85 28.84 -67.88
CA ASP A 665 3.48 29.33 -68.00
C ASP A 665 2.54 28.32 -68.70
N ALA A 666 1.26 28.67 -68.83
CA ALA A 666 0.21 27.87 -69.48
C ALA A 666 0.54 27.43 -70.91
N ASN A 667 1.42 28.17 -71.60
CA ASN A 667 1.85 27.89 -72.97
C ASN A 667 3.19 27.13 -73.01
N ASN A 668 3.65 26.65 -71.85
CA ASN A 668 4.89 25.90 -71.65
C ASN A 668 6.18 26.71 -71.91
N ASN A 669 6.14 28.04 -71.79
CA ASN A 669 7.34 28.88 -71.87
C ASN A 669 8.02 28.96 -70.51
N LEU A 670 9.34 28.75 -70.46
CA LEU A 670 10.13 28.89 -69.23
C LEU A 670 10.15 30.35 -68.77
N ARG A 671 9.62 30.61 -67.57
CA ARG A 671 9.53 31.93 -66.94
C ARG A 671 10.55 32.14 -65.84
N THR A 672 10.97 31.09 -65.16
CA THR A 672 11.97 31.16 -64.08
C THR A 672 12.81 29.90 -64.08
N LEU A 673 14.12 30.05 -63.94
CA LEU A 673 15.09 28.96 -63.83
C LEU A 673 16.08 29.26 -62.71
N ILE A 674 16.24 28.32 -61.79
CA ILE A 674 17.30 28.30 -60.78
C ILE A 674 18.11 27.04 -61.03
N THR A 675 19.26 27.19 -61.68
CA THR A 675 20.14 26.08 -62.06
C THR A 675 21.10 25.71 -60.93
N THR A 676 21.44 24.43 -60.82
CA THR A 676 22.37 23.89 -59.81
C THR A 676 23.72 23.46 -60.39
N SER A 677 23.97 23.63 -61.70
CA SER A 677 25.25 23.27 -62.32
C SER A 677 25.67 24.21 -63.46
N ASN A 678 26.99 24.39 -63.61
CA ASN A 678 27.65 25.29 -64.57
C ASN A 678 27.42 24.85 -66.03
N HIS A 679 26.26 25.16 -66.60
CA HIS A 679 26.01 25.02 -68.04
C HIS A 679 25.87 26.40 -68.70
N SER A 680 26.79 26.69 -69.63
CA SER A 680 26.81 27.89 -70.44
C SER A 680 25.68 27.87 -71.47
N PHE A 681 24.48 28.30 -71.08
CA PHE A 681 23.44 28.64 -72.03
C PHE A 681 23.60 30.10 -72.47
N GLN A 682 23.91 30.29 -73.76
CA GLN A 682 23.81 31.59 -74.40
C GLN A 682 22.33 32.01 -74.42
N SER A 683 22.04 33.13 -73.76
CA SER A 683 20.77 33.86 -73.81
C SER A 683 19.63 33.30 -72.94
N PHE A 684 19.74 33.48 -71.62
CA PHE A 684 18.59 33.92 -70.82
C PHE A 684 18.88 35.30 -70.27
N SER A 685 18.41 36.30 -71.01
CA SER A 685 18.00 37.55 -70.44
C SER A 685 16.83 37.24 -69.49
N LEU A 686 16.87 37.74 -68.25
CA LEU A 686 15.66 38.41 -67.77
C LEU A 686 15.42 39.49 -68.82
N ALA A 687 14.38 39.32 -69.65
CA ALA A 687 14.20 40.08 -70.88
C ALA A 687 14.45 41.57 -70.63
N ALA A 688 15.50 42.05 -71.29
CA ALA A 688 15.63 43.44 -71.64
C ALA A 688 14.34 43.89 -72.33
N ILE A 689 13.88 45.08 -71.93
CA ILE A 689 13.08 45.95 -72.76
C ILE A 689 13.84 46.16 -74.08
N TYR A 690 13.14 46.05 -75.19
CA TYR A 690 13.65 46.16 -76.56
C TYR A 690 14.23 47.58 -76.83
N PHE A 691 15.38 47.69 -77.51
CA PHE A 691 15.94 48.96 -78.03
C PHE A 691 15.95 48.96 -79.56
N GLU A 692 15.52 50.06 -80.19
CA GLU A 692 15.59 50.28 -81.65
C GLU A 692 16.95 50.87 -82.09
N PRO A 693 17.38 50.64 -83.36
CA PRO A 693 18.81 50.70 -83.75
C PRO A 693 19.37 52.06 -84.20
N ASP A 694 18.58 53.13 -84.31
CA ASP A 694 19.01 54.34 -85.05
C ASP A 694 19.31 55.59 -84.19
N ASN A 695 19.91 55.44 -82.99
CA ASN A 695 20.30 56.58 -82.13
C ASN A 695 21.77 56.50 -81.63
N PRO A 696 22.63 57.52 -81.84
CA PRO A 696 24.08 57.39 -81.65
C PRO A 696 24.64 57.80 -80.26
N TRP A 697 23.89 57.69 -79.16
CA TRP A 697 24.38 57.95 -77.79
C TRP A 697 23.73 57.01 -76.78
N TRP A 698 24.52 56.49 -75.83
CA TRP A 698 24.05 55.66 -74.72
C TRP A 698 24.50 56.30 -73.40
N GLU A 699 23.50 56.63 -72.61
CA GLU A 699 23.54 57.21 -71.28
C GLU A 699 23.70 56.06 -70.27
N PHE A 700 24.71 56.11 -69.38
CA PHE A 700 24.74 55.21 -68.22
C PHE A 700 24.32 55.99 -66.99
N ILE A 701 23.10 55.69 -66.57
CA ILE A 701 22.36 56.37 -65.54
C ILE A 701 21.36 55.34 -65.00
N VAL A 702 21.08 55.32 -63.69
CA VAL A 702 19.73 54.88 -63.29
C VAL A 702 18.85 56.08 -63.63
N GLY A 703 18.38 56.15 -64.86
CA GLY A 703 17.64 57.30 -65.35
C GLY A 703 17.35 57.23 -66.83
N THR A 704 16.74 58.24 -67.43
CA THR A 704 16.26 59.53 -66.88
C THR A 704 14.86 59.77 -67.44
N GLY A 705 13.85 59.79 -66.58
CA GLY A 705 12.61 60.50 -66.88
C GLY A 705 12.80 61.94 -66.44
N ALA A 706 12.76 62.87 -67.39
CA ALA A 706 13.01 64.29 -67.21
C ALA A 706 12.12 64.91 -66.12
N HIS A 707 12.61 65.00 -64.88
CA HIS A 707 12.41 66.07 -63.89
C HIS A 707 13.33 65.82 -62.66
N GLY A 708 14.50 66.49 -62.66
CA GLY A 708 15.40 66.88 -61.56
C GLY A 708 15.53 66.14 -60.20
N LEU A 709 16.79 65.79 -59.87
CA LEU A 709 17.54 65.80 -58.58
C LEU A 709 17.08 64.88 -57.40
N GLY A 710 17.95 64.24 -56.59
CA GLY A 710 19.42 64.35 -56.46
C GLY A 710 20.13 63.35 -55.51
N ASP A 711 21.44 63.28 -55.75
CA ASP A 711 22.68 62.95 -54.99
C ASP A 711 22.75 61.96 -53.80
N GLY A 712 23.57 60.92 -54.02
CA GLY A 712 24.37 60.21 -53.01
C GLY A 712 25.61 59.59 -53.67
N VAL A 713 26.76 60.28 -53.60
CA VAL A 713 28.04 59.86 -54.22
C VAL A 713 28.86 59.01 -53.23
N ILE A 714 29.21 57.77 -53.60
CA ILE A 714 30.19 56.94 -52.87
C ILE A 714 31.58 57.20 -53.47
N GLY A 715 32.50 57.75 -52.69
CA GLY A 715 33.90 57.95 -53.10
C GLY A 715 34.88 57.49 -52.03
N PHE A 716 35.94 56.77 -52.43
CA PHE A 716 37.09 56.44 -51.58
C PHE A 716 38.29 57.31 -51.98
N THR A 717 39.03 57.85 -51.01
CA THR A 717 40.33 58.49 -51.25
C THR A 717 41.48 57.70 -50.61
N ASN A 718 42.62 57.66 -51.31
CA ASN A 718 43.88 56.99 -50.96
C ASN A 718 44.85 57.95 -50.22
N PRO A 719 46.04 57.50 -49.76
CA PRO A 719 46.37 56.88 -48.49
C PRO A 719 47.08 57.86 -47.53
N GLN A 720 46.69 57.92 -46.26
CA GLN A 720 47.56 57.98 -45.05
C GLN A 720 46.69 58.33 -43.83
N ASN A 721 46.64 57.40 -42.88
CA ASN A 721 46.22 57.51 -41.47
C ASN A 721 44.97 58.34 -41.14
N ASP A 722 43.81 57.89 -41.60
CA ASP A 722 42.60 57.64 -40.78
C ASP A 722 41.43 57.33 -41.72
N ARG A 723 40.96 56.08 -41.70
CA ARG A 723 39.78 55.69 -42.48
C ARG A 723 38.53 56.09 -41.71
N LYS A 724 37.88 57.18 -42.09
CA LYS A 724 36.51 57.49 -41.70
C LYS A 724 35.62 57.54 -42.94
N LEU A 725 34.57 56.72 -42.94
CA LEU A 725 33.44 56.83 -43.84
C LEU A 725 32.50 57.89 -43.25
N ASN A 726 32.41 59.07 -43.87
CA ASN A 726 31.42 60.08 -43.50
C ASN A 726 30.19 59.90 -44.38
N ILE A 727 29.05 59.58 -43.77
CA ILE A 727 27.74 59.54 -44.41
C ILE A 727 26.95 60.74 -43.90
N TRP A 728 26.58 61.65 -44.79
CA TRP A 728 25.73 62.80 -44.46
C TRP A 728 24.31 62.49 -44.91
N ASN A 729 23.36 62.58 -43.97
CA ASN A 729 21.95 62.31 -44.23
C ASN A 729 21.14 63.40 -43.51
N ASP A 730 20.51 64.28 -44.29
CA ASP A 730 19.82 65.48 -43.79
C ASP A 730 18.31 65.45 -44.10
N GLY A 731 17.74 64.24 -44.22
CA GLY A 731 16.33 64.02 -44.56
C GLY A 731 15.60 63.18 -43.52
N SER A 732 14.45 63.68 -43.04
CA SER A 732 13.54 62.93 -42.17
C SER A 732 13.03 61.68 -42.90
N GLY A 733 13.38 60.50 -42.40
CA GLY A 733 12.93 59.19 -42.92
C GLY A 733 14.02 58.31 -43.55
N SER A 734 15.26 58.75 -43.61
CA SER A 734 16.37 57.98 -44.20
C SER A 734 17.09 57.13 -43.15
N SER A 735 17.13 55.81 -43.32
CA SER A 735 17.84 54.87 -42.42
C SER A 735 19.27 54.62 -42.88
N ILE A 736 20.23 54.67 -41.95
CA ILE A 736 21.62 54.25 -42.19
C ILE A 736 21.79 52.82 -41.68
N GLU A 737 22.07 51.87 -42.57
CA GLU A 737 22.42 50.50 -42.23
C GLU A 737 23.94 50.40 -42.04
N LEU A 738 24.38 50.20 -40.79
CA LEU A 738 25.79 50.10 -40.43
C LEU A 738 26.16 48.65 -40.16
N ILE A 739 26.93 48.05 -41.07
CA ILE A 739 27.51 46.71 -40.87
C ILE A 739 28.85 46.87 -40.12
N THR A 740 28.76 47.22 -38.83
CA THR A 740 29.89 47.25 -37.88
C THR A 740 29.45 46.70 -36.52
N ASN A 741 30.37 46.09 -35.77
CA ASN A 741 30.09 45.49 -34.45
C ASN A 741 30.17 46.52 -33.30
N THR A 742 30.69 47.73 -33.56
CA THR A 742 30.77 48.81 -32.57
C THR A 742 30.40 50.14 -33.21
N VAL A 743 29.48 50.89 -32.59
CA VAL A 743 29.09 52.24 -33.00
C VAL A 743 29.27 53.17 -31.79
N ILE A 744 30.23 54.10 -31.89
CA ILE A 744 30.45 55.13 -30.86
C ILE A 744 30.05 56.47 -31.50
N VAL A 745 28.97 57.08 -31.01
CA VAL A 745 28.49 58.39 -31.51
C VAL A 745 28.53 59.41 -30.37
N PRO A 746 29.53 60.30 -30.34
CA PRO A 746 29.50 61.44 -29.41
C PRO A 746 28.48 62.49 -29.89
N ASN A 747 27.60 62.94 -28.99
CA ASN A 747 26.55 63.96 -29.17
C ASN A 747 25.50 63.65 -30.26
N LEU A 748 24.44 62.91 -29.89
CA LEU A 748 23.30 62.60 -30.76
C LEU A 748 22.18 63.65 -30.67
N GLU A 749 21.76 64.15 -31.84
CA GLU A 749 20.36 64.52 -32.11
C GLU A 749 19.59 63.29 -32.63
N PRO A 750 18.26 63.22 -32.50
CA PRO A 750 17.50 61.97 -32.57
C PRO A 750 17.57 61.32 -33.95
N ASN A 751 18.31 60.22 -34.07
CA ASN A 751 18.46 59.44 -35.31
C ASN A 751 18.15 57.95 -35.09
N LEU A 752 17.45 57.34 -36.06
CA LEU A 752 16.99 55.95 -36.06
C LEU A 752 18.10 54.99 -36.49
N ILE A 753 18.44 53.99 -35.65
CA ILE A 753 19.41 52.92 -35.98
C ILE A 753 18.64 51.60 -36.20
N ARG A 754 18.78 50.99 -37.39
CA ARG A 754 18.28 49.63 -37.70
C ARG A 754 19.46 48.72 -38.06
N LYS A 755 19.57 47.55 -37.43
CA LYS A 755 20.56 46.53 -37.81
C LYS A 755 19.98 45.11 -37.68
N PRO A 756 20.11 44.26 -38.72
CA PRO A 756 19.82 42.84 -38.61
C PRO A 756 21.07 42.08 -38.13
N PHE A 757 21.03 41.60 -36.88
CA PHE A 757 21.93 40.60 -36.28
C PHE A 757 23.42 41.01 -36.04
N GLY A 758 23.91 40.72 -34.82
CA GLY A 758 25.31 40.89 -34.37
C GLY A 758 25.43 41.52 -32.96
N ASP A 759 26.61 41.41 -32.33
CA ASP A 759 26.91 42.10 -31.07
C ASP A 759 26.97 43.61 -31.32
N PHE A 760 26.30 44.40 -30.47
CA PHE A 760 26.28 45.87 -30.58
C PHE A 760 26.41 46.51 -29.20
N ARG A 761 27.14 47.63 -29.10
CA ARG A 761 27.24 48.47 -27.90
C ARG A 761 26.74 49.88 -28.23
N ILE A 762 25.75 50.37 -27.49
CA ILE A 762 25.31 51.77 -27.53
C ILE A 762 25.83 52.43 -26.25
N GLU A 763 26.64 53.47 -26.39
CA GLU A 763 27.20 54.22 -25.27
C GLU A 763 27.06 55.71 -25.55
N SER A 764 26.26 56.41 -24.74
CA SER A 764 26.23 57.88 -24.71
C SER A 764 27.03 58.36 -23.50
N MET A 765 28.08 59.14 -23.73
CA MET A 765 28.93 59.70 -22.67
C MET A 765 28.54 61.14 -22.27
N SER A 766 27.71 61.81 -23.07
CA SER A 766 27.12 63.12 -22.79
C SER A 766 26.01 63.40 -23.82
N GLY A 767 24.76 63.43 -23.40
CA GLY A 767 23.61 63.74 -24.27
C GLY A 767 22.57 62.63 -24.40
N TYR A 768 21.33 63.05 -24.63
CA TYR A 768 20.11 62.25 -24.73
C TYR A 768 20.21 61.13 -25.79
N ALA A 769 19.89 59.89 -25.42
CA ALA A 769 19.76 58.77 -26.35
C ALA A 769 18.27 58.43 -26.55
N ALA A 770 17.76 58.62 -27.76
CA ALA A 770 16.40 58.22 -28.14
C ALA A 770 16.42 57.06 -29.12
N LEU A 771 15.60 56.06 -28.83
CA LEU A 771 15.16 55.08 -29.81
C LEU A 771 13.71 55.48 -30.14
N ALA A 772 13.40 55.81 -31.39
CA ALA A 772 12.05 56.24 -31.80
C ALA A 772 11.77 55.87 -33.27
N SER A 773 10.57 55.36 -33.57
CA SER A 773 10.06 55.15 -34.94
C SER A 773 8.72 55.86 -35.12
N TYR A 774 8.55 56.59 -36.23
CA TYR A 774 7.26 57.19 -36.63
C TYR A 774 6.30 56.20 -37.31
N SER A 775 6.79 55.01 -37.66
CA SER A 775 6.01 53.93 -38.27
C SER A 775 6.41 52.62 -37.61
N ASP A 776 5.65 52.26 -36.58
CA ASP A 776 5.48 50.94 -35.98
C ASP A 776 6.71 50.01 -35.88
N ILE A 777 7.13 49.85 -34.62
CA ILE A 777 7.96 48.78 -34.07
C ILE A 777 9.46 48.86 -34.40
N VAL A 778 10.27 48.89 -33.33
CA VAL A 778 11.72 48.66 -33.38
C VAL A 778 11.99 47.34 -32.67
N TYR A 779 12.51 46.35 -33.40
CA TYR A 779 13.01 45.09 -32.85
C TYR A 779 14.53 45.16 -32.71
N LEU A 780 15.04 45.08 -31.49
CA LEU A 780 16.46 44.89 -31.23
C LEU A 780 16.65 43.43 -30.81
N GLN A 781 17.29 42.62 -31.66
CA GLN A 781 17.58 41.21 -31.38
C GLN A 781 19.08 40.99 -31.58
N SER A 782 19.81 40.72 -30.49
CA SER A 782 21.26 40.56 -30.49
C SER A 782 21.70 39.55 -29.44
N GLY A 783 22.56 38.60 -29.83
CA GLY A 783 23.05 37.54 -28.95
C GLY A 783 23.98 38.02 -27.81
N ALA A 784 24.64 39.18 -27.91
CA ALA A 784 25.44 39.73 -26.80
C ALA A 784 25.48 41.27 -26.69
N GLY A 785 24.49 41.99 -27.22
CA GLY A 785 24.47 43.47 -27.19
C GLY A 785 24.31 44.10 -25.80
N GLU A 786 24.94 45.26 -25.57
CA GLU A 786 24.93 46.05 -24.31
C GLU A 786 24.49 47.51 -24.56
N VAL A 787 23.60 48.04 -23.73
CA VAL A 787 23.18 49.47 -23.73
C VAL A 787 23.66 50.16 -22.46
N ARG A 788 24.46 51.22 -22.59
CA ARG A 788 24.93 52.06 -21.48
C ARG A 788 24.57 53.53 -21.68
N THR A 789 24.02 54.16 -20.64
CA THR A 789 23.78 55.61 -20.61
C THR A 789 24.23 56.23 -19.27
N THR A 790 24.80 57.42 -19.35
CA THR A 790 25.22 58.25 -18.20
C THR A 790 24.22 59.37 -17.89
N ASP A 791 23.07 59.43 -18.56
CA ASP A 791 22.04 60.45 -18.36
C ASP A 791 20.65 59.91 -18.78
N TRP A 792 19.83 60.65 -19.55
CA TRP A 792 18.46 60.25 -19.93
C TRP A 792 18.38 59.20 -21.05
N LEU A 793 17.53 58.19 -20.87
CA LEU A 793 17.06 57.26 -21.92
C LEU A 793 15.55 57.45 -22.13
N SER A 794 15.14 57.74 -23.36
CA SER A 794 13.72 57.88 -23.74
C SER A 794 13.34 56.88 -24.82
N ALA A 795 12.23 56.19 -24.61
CA ALA A 795 11.66 55.24 -25.55
C ALA A 795 10.19 55.63 -25.82
N SER A 796 9.92 56.11 -27.03
CA SER A 796 8.56 56.38 -27.49
C SER A 796 8.20 55.32 -28.54
N ASN A 797 7.11 54.57 -28.31
CA ASN A 797 6.56 53.54 -29.22
C ASN A 797 7.42 52.27 -29.42
N PHE A 798 8.00 51.73 -28.35
CA PHE A 798 8.70 50.43 -28.36
C PHE A 798 7.77 49.27 -28.00
N VAL A 799 7.86 48.16 -28.73
CA VAL A 799 7.12 46.92 -28.44
C VAL A 799 7.99 45.88 -27.73
N ASP A 800 9.26 45.70 -28.13
CA ASP A 800 10.16 44.70 -27.53
C ASP A 800 11.64 45.14 -27.60
N LEU A 801 12.30 45.27 -26.44
CA LEU A 801 13.74 45.54 -26.32
C LEU A 801 14.43 44.27 -25.80
N ARG A 802 15.26 43.62 -26.63
CA ARG A 802 16.06 42.45 -26.23
C ARG A 802 17.55 42.76 -26.20
N THR A 803 18.15 42.61 -25.03
CA THR A 803 19.58 42.87 -24.80
C THR A 803 20.10 42.04 -23.65
N LYS A 804 21.39 41.69 -23.73
CA LYS A 804 22.11 40.92 -22.72
C LYS A 804 22.37 41.74 -21.44
N ARG A 805 22.56 43.05 -21.57
CA ARG A 805 22.88 43.95 -20.45
C ARG A 805 22.44 45.39 -20.70
N ILE A 806 21.75 45.98 -19.73
CA ILE A 806 21.43 47.41 -19.68
C ILE A 806 22.10 48.01 -18.44
N LEU A 807 22.82 49.13 -18.61
CA LEU A 807 23.50 49.86 -17.53
C LEU A 807 23.09 51.33 -17.53
N PHE A 808 22.67 51.83 -16.37
CA PHE A 808 22.36 53.23 -16.13
C PHE A 808 23.33 53.78 -15.07
N GLU A 809 24.08 54.83 -15.41
CA GLU A 809 25.14 55.35 -14.54
C GLU A 809 24.76 56.67 -13.84
N ASN A 810 23.58 57.27 -14.12
CA ASN A 810 23.14 58.55 -13.53
C ASN A 810 21.59 58.63 -13.42
N THR A 811 21.06 59.39 -12.45
CA THR A 811 19.69 59.21 -11.91
C THR A 811 18.71 60.38 -12.11
N GLU A 812 18.94 61.30 -13.03
CA GLU A 812 17.95 62.35 -13.29
C GLU A 812 16.87 61.86 -14.26
N ILE A 813 15.69 61.55 -13.68
CA ILE A 813 14.36 61.34 -14.30
C ILE A 813 14.26 60.19 -15.33
N MET A 814 13.66 59.09 -14.87
CA MET A 814 13.29 57.92 -15.68
C MET A 814 11.83 58.00 -16.15
N ASN A 815 11.57 58.50 -17.37
CA ASN A 815 10.25 58.38 -18.01
C ASN A 815 10.29 57.25 -19.05
N PHE A 816 10.23 55.99 -18.60
CA PHE A 816 10.26 54.82 -19.48
C PHE A 816 8.91 54.53 -20.17
N LEU A 817 7.84 55.23 -19.80
CA LEU A 817 6.46 54.71 -19.99
C LEU A 817 5.39 55.79 -20.21
N GLU A 818 5.74 56.98 -20.70
CA GLU A 818 4.76 58.07 -20.81
C GLU A 818 3.92 58.07 -22.09
N SER A 819 4.19 57.23 -23.11
CA SER A 819 3.39 57.25 -24.34
C SER A 819 3.41 55.98 -25.21
N ALA A 820 3.56 54.78 -24.64
CA ALA A 820 3.49 53.54 -25.44
C ALA A 820 2.03 53.05 -25.56
N PRO A 821 1.57 52.58 -26.74
CA PRO A 821 0.31 51.85 -26.82
C PRO A 821 0.45 50.53 -26.04
N SER A 822 -0.44 50.32 -25.08
CA SER A 822 -0.74 49.09 -24.34
C SER A 822 0.37 48.02 -24.31
N TYR A 823 1.15 47.97 -23.21
CA TYR A 823 2.10 46.92 -22.83
C TYR A 823 3.51 46.92 -23.48
N PRO A 824 4.44 47.82 -23.08
CA PRO A 824 5.85 47.64 -23.43
C PRO A 824 6.46 46.46 -22.66
N HIS A 825 7.19 45.59 -23.36
CA HIS A 825 7.94 44.48 -22.78
C HIS A 825 9.45 44.75 -22.80
N VAL A 826 10.11 44.55 -21.65
CA VAL A 826 11.59 44.50 -21.57
C VAL A 826 11.97 43.03 -21.42
N THR A 827 12.67 42.49 -22.41
CA THR A 827 13.02 41.07 -22.47
C THR A 827 14.54 40.92 -22.30
N MET A 828 14.97 40.11 -21.34
CA MET A 828 16.38 39.76 -21.16
C MET A 828 16.67 38.45 -21.91
N ASP A 829 17.63 38.47 -22.83
CA ASP A 829 18.08 37.27 -23.54
C ASP A 829 19.03 36.44 -22.67
N TYR A 830 18.98 35.11 -22.78
CA TYR A 830 19.85 34.19 -22.04
C TYR A 830 21.23 34.05 -22.73
N PRO A 831 22.37 34.12 -22.00
CA PRO A 831 22.52 34.53 -20.60
C PRO A 831 22.56 36.06 -20.42
N GLY A 832 21.83 36.69 -19.48
CA GLY A 832 21.68 38.16 -19.37
C GLY A 832 21.44 38.72 -17.97
N GLN A 833 21.78 40.02 -17.74
CA GLN A 833 21.68 40.68 -16.43
C GLN A 833 21.12 42.12 -16.49
N PHE A 834 20.22 42.43 -15.55
CA PHE A 834 19.63 43.76 -15.34
C PHE A 834 19.94 44.26 -13.93
N ARG A 835 20.46 45.49 -13.76
CA ARG A 835 21.03 45.97 -12.48
C ARG A 835 20.74 47.44 -12.22
N PHE A 836 20.45 47.79 -10.97
CA PHE A 836 20.30 49.15 -10.46
C PHE A 836 21.44 49.51 -9.49
N TYR A 837 21.99 50.72 -9.59
CA TYR A 837 23.06 51.23 -8.73
C TYR A 837 22.69 52.57 -8.07
N MET A 838 23.20 52.85 -6.87
CA MET A 838 23.19 54.19 -6.27
C MET A 838 24.32 55.06 -6.82
N LEU A 839 24.15 56.39 -6.73
CA LEU A 839 25.21 57.39 -6.89
C LEU A 839 26.40 57.02 -5.99
N GLY A 840 27.48 56.50 -6.60
CA GLY A 840 28.63 55.91 -5.90
C GLY A 840 28.95 54.46 -6.30
N GLY A 841 28.18 53.85 -7.20
CA GLY A 841 28.49 52.54 -7.80
C GLY A 841 28.11 51.33 -6.94
N THR A 842 27.31 51.52 -5.89
CA THR A 842 26.80 50.41 -5.05
C THR A 842 25.53 49.83 -5.69
N GLU A 843 25.50 48.52 -5.96
CA GLU A 843 24.32 47.83 -6.52
C GLU A 843 23.18 47.71 -5.49
N VAL A 844 21.94 47.94 -5.91
CA VAL A 844 20.73 47.96 -5.05
C VAL A 844 19.76 46.83 -5.37
N LEU A 845 19.62 46.47 -6.64
CA LEU A 845 18.73 45.40 -7.11
C LEU A 845 19.24 44.90 -8.46
N ALA A 846 19.22 43.58 -8.67
CA ALA A 846 19.59 42.99 -9.94
C ALA A 846 18.73 41.75 -10.26
N VAL A 847 18.44 41.53 -11.55
CA VAL A 847 17.91 40.28 -12.08
C VAL A 847 19.05 39.63 -12.87
N ARG A 848 19.42 38.39 -12.55
CA ARG A 848 20.57 37.70 -13.13
C ARG A 848 20.33 36.21 -13.29
N ASP A 849 21.11 35.61 -14.16
CA ASP A 849 21.08 34.20 -14.55
C ASP A 849 22.31 33.40 -14.08
N ASP A 850 23.18 34.02 -13.27
CA ASP A 850 24.50 33.50 -12.91
C ASP A 850 24.50 32.59 -11.67
N ILE A 851 23.34 32.22 -11.12
CA ILE A 851 23.22 31.41 -9.90
C ILE A 851 22.26 30.22 -10.12
N GLY A 852 22.83 29.06 -10.48
CA GLY A 852 22.14 27.76 -10.58
C GLY A 852 22.02 27.23 -12.02
N SER A 853 21.98 25.90 -12.18
CA SER A 853 21.98 25.22 -13.49
C SER A 853 20.88 25.72 -14.44
N LEU A 854 21.28 25.99 -15.70
CA LEU A 854 20.57 26.15 -16.98
C LEU A 854 19.16 26.80 -17.09
N ASP A 855 18.42 27.09 -16.02
CA ASP A 855 17.08 27.70 -16.09
C ASP A 855 16.73 28.66 -14.92
N ASN A 856 17.64 28.91 -13.96
CA ASN A 856 17.33 29.74 -12.79
C ASN A 856 17.50 31.25 -13.05
N ARG A 857 16.38 31.96 -13.23
CA ARG A 857 16.32 33.44 -13.17
C ARG A 857 16.27 33.87 -11.70
N SER A 858 17.27 34.62 -11.23
CA SER A 858 17.40 35.04 -9.82
C SER A 858 17.25 36.57 -9.67
N ILE A 859 16.62 37.00 -8.57
CA ILE A 859 16.61 38.40 -8.14
C ILE A 859 17.63 38.56 -7.00
N ARG A 860 18.68 39.34 -7.22
CA ARG A 860 19.70 39.69 -6.23
C ARG A 860 19.38 41.06 -5.62
N MET A 861 19.31 41.12 -4.29
CA MET A 861 19.09 42.34 -3.51
C MET A 861 20.31 42.58 -2.57
N PRO A 862 21.38 43.24 -3.05
CA PRO A 862 22.56 43.50 -2.22
C PRO A 862 22.23 44.38 -1.00
N GLY A 863 22.80 44.07 0.16
CA GLY A 863 22.52 44.74 1.42
C GLY A 863 21.41 44.09 2.24
N LEU A 864 20.59 43.21 1.67
CA LEU A 864 19.59 42.42 2.41
C LEU A 864 20.23 41.56 3.51
N GLU A 865 21.52 41.22 3.38
CA GLU A 865 22.32 40.56 4.41
C GLU A 865 22.33 41.33 5.75
N HIS A 866 22.12 42.64 5.72
CA HIS A 866 22.10 43.51 6.90
C HIS A 866 20.68 43.80 7.42
N TYR A 867 19.64 43.61 6.60
CA TYR A 867 18.24 43.80 6.99
C TYR A 867 17.61 42.47 7.39
N THR A 868 17.72 42.15 8.68
CA THR A 868 17.27 40.88 9.24
C THR A 868 16.01 41.06 10.08
N THR A 869 15.17 40.02 10.12
CA THR A 869 14.00 39.97 10.99
C THR A 869 13.87 38.59 11.64
N SER A 870 13.08 38.50 12.70
CA SER A 870 12.60 37.22 13.25
C SER A 870 11.11 37.00 12.98
N SER A 871 10.43 37.94 12.30
CA SER A 871 8.98 37.97 12.10
C SER A 871 8.46 37.05 10.97
N SER A 872 9.33 36.31 10.28
CA SER A 872 8.97 35.36 9.22
C SER A 872 10.03 34.28 9.12
N PRO A 873 9.70 33.05 8.69
CA PRO A 873 10.67 31.97 8.55
C PRO A 873 11.67 32.21 7.40
N ASN A 874 11.26 32.90 6.34
CA ASN A 874 12.05 33.04 5.12
C ASN A 874 12.33 34.52 4.78
N LEU A 875 11.30 35.21 4.26
CA LEU A 875 11.35 36.60 3.83
C LEU A 875 10.17 37.35 4.47
N TYR A 876 10.40 38.60 4.87
CA TYR A 876 9.39 39.46 5.49
C TYR A 876 9.34 40.80 4.78
N ILE A 877 8.12 41.29 4.56
CA ILE A 877 7.88 42.66 4.11
C ILE A 877 7.37 43.44 5.33
N SER A 878 8.10 44.46 5.76
CA SER A 878 7.70 45.30 6.90
C SER A 878 6.54 46.22 6.55
N GLY A 879 5.89 46.81 7.55
CA GLY A 879 4.84 47.82 7.34
C GLY A 879 5.32 49.10 6.63
N ALA A 880 6.64 49.29 6.51
CA ALA A 880 7.27 50.35 5.70
C ALA A 880 7.70 49.87 4.30
N TRP A 881 7.21 48.70 3.86
CA TRP A 881 7.48 48.08 2.56
C TRP A 881 8.94 47.64 2.33
N ASN A 882 9.72 47.46 3.40
CA ASN A 882 11.09 46.95 3.29
C ASN A 882 11.11 45.42 3.30
N VAL A 883 11.91 44.83 2.42
CA VAL A 883 12.22 43.39 2.44
C VAL A 883 13.28 43.13 3.50
N SER A 884 13.08 42.09 4.31
CA SER A 884 14.03 41.63 5.33
C SER A 884 14.11 40.12 5.32
N ARG A 885 15.29 39.56 5.58
CA ARG A 885 15.51 38.12 5.61
C ARG A 885 15.44 37.55 7.03
N SER A 886 14.96 36.32 7.15
CA SER A 886 15.04 35.58 8.41
C SER A 886 16.49 35.18 8.72
N THR A 887 16.86 35.19 10.01
CA THR A 887 18.15 34.65 10.46
C THR A 887 18.02 33.82 11.73
N SER A 888 18.70 32.68 11.76
CA SER A 888 18.80 31.78 12.92
C SER A 888 20.19 31.79 13.58
N ALA A 889 21.16 32.51 13.01
CA ALA A 889 22.53 32.53 13.50
C ALA A 889 22.69 33.35 14.79
N ARG A 890 23.48 32.81 15.75
CA ARG A 890 23.76 33.42 17.07
C ARG A 890 24.16 34.90 17.00
N LYS A 891 24.91 35.32 15.97
CA LYS A 891 25.38 36.71 15.80
C LYS A 891 24.26 37.76 15.65
N TRP A 892 23.05 37.34 15.30
CA TRP A 892 21.87 38.21 15.15
C TRP A 892 20.89 38.08 16.32
N LYS A 893 21.28 37.36 17.38
CA LYS A 893 20.43 37.04 18.53
C LYS A 893 21.10 37.53 19.81
N ARG A 894 20.30 38.05 20.73
CA ARG A 894 20.70 38.38 22.11
C ARG A 894 19.81 37.58 23.06
N ASP A 895 20.26 37.42 24.30
CA ASP A 895 19.45 36.81 25.37
C ASP A 895 18.90 35.41 24.98
N ILE A 896 19.81 34.54 24.52
CA ILE A 896 19.46 33.20 24.01
C ILE A 896 19.27 32.24 25.19
N GLU A 897 18.02 31.90 25.47
CA GLU A 897 17.62 31.01 26.55
C GLU A 897 16.90 29.76 26.00
N PRO A 898 16.91 28.62 26.72
CA PRO A 898 16.05 27.49 26.41
C PRO A 898 14.57 27.91 26.41
N LEU A 899 13.79 27.36 25.48
CA LEU A 899 12.35 27.58 25.44
C LEU A 899 11.70 26.93 26.68
N ASP A 900 10.92 27.71 27.40
CA ASP A 900 10.29 27.31 28.65
C ASP A 900 9.15 26.31 28.40
N GLU A 901 9.20 25.19 29.12
CA GLU A 901 8.26 24.07 29.01
C GLU A 901 6.83 24.51 29.32
N TYR A 902 6.64 25.43 30.27
CA TYR A 902 5.31 25.88 30.68
C TYR A 902 4.53 26.52 29.52
N TYR A 903 5.15 27.42 28.77
CA TYR A 903 4.48 28.09 27.64
C TYR A 903 4.21 27.14 26.47
N ALA A 904 5.08 26.15 26.26
CA ALA A 904 4.84 25.12 25.26
C ALA A 904 3.63 24.25 25.62
N GLU A 905 3.53 23.84 26.88
CA GLU A 905 2.40 23.03 27.38
C GLU A 905 1.10 23.81 27.36
N GLN A 906 1.08 25.05 27.86
CA GLN A 906 -0.11 25.89 27.84
C GLN A 906 -0.63 26.11 26.42
N PHE A 907 0.27 26.24 25.44
CA PHE A 907 -0.14 26.28 24.03
C PHE A 907 -0.84 24.99 23.60
N PHE A 908 -0.25 23.81 23.80
CA PHE A 908 -0.87 22.55 23.35
C PHE A 908 -2.10 22.12 24.17
N GLU A 909 -2.24 22.61 25.40
CA GLU A 909 -3.42 22.37 26.23
C GLU A 909 -4.61 23.25 25.81
N GLN A 910 -4.37 24.51 25.45
CA GLN A 910 -5.43 25.49 25.22
C GLN A 910 -5.73 25.72 23.73
N ALA A 911 -4.73 25.64 22.85
CA ALA A 911 -4.91 25.89 21.42
C ALA A 911 -5.72 24.77 20.76
N GLN A 912 -6.82 25.13 20.10
CA GLN A 912 -7.68 24.19 19.40
C GLN A 912 -7.35 24.18 17.89
N PRO A 913 -6.90 23.05 17.33
CA PRO A 913 -6.81 22.91 15.88
C PRO A 913 -8.23 22.86 15.29
N VAL A 914 -8.43 23.53 14.18
CA VAL A 914 -9.73 23.66 13.51
C VAL A 914 -9.67 23.16 12.08
N TRP A 915 -10.86 22.80 11.59
CA TRP A 915 -11.12 22.59 10.16
C TRP A 915 -12.02 23.72 9.66
N TYR A 916 -11.72 24.28 8.48
CA TYR A 916 -12.48 25.40 7.91
C TYR A 916 -12.56 25.33 6.38
N ARG A 917 -13.51 26.08 5.79
CA ARG A 917 -13.59 26.33 4.34
C ARG A 917 -13.14 27.75 4.03
N SER A 918 -12.32 27.91 3.00
CA SER A 918 -11.81 29.22 2.58
C SER A 918 -12.93 30.10 2.04
N LYS A 919 -12.91 31.39 2.38
CA LYS A 919 -13.76 32.43 1.76
C LYS A 919 -13.14 33.00 0.48
N CYS A 920 -11.91 32.61 0.13
CA CYS A 920 -11.22 33.07 -1.07
C CYS A 920 -11.94 32.53 -2.32
N PRO A 921 -12.41 33.38 -3.24
CA PRO A 921 -13.12 32.93 -4.45
C PRO A 921 -12.26 32.08 -5.41
N ALA A 922 -10.93 32.15 -5.28
CA ALA A 922 -10.00 31.35 -6.08
C ALA A 922 -9.80 29.93 -5.53
N ASP A 923 -10.14 29.69 -4.27
CA ASP A 923 -10.01 28.37 -3.65
C ASP A 923 -11.24 27.50 -3.98
N PRO A 924 -11.09 26.19 -4.18
CA PRO A 924 -12.23 25.30 -4.40
C PRO A 924 -13.19 25.32 -3.21
N SER A 925 -14.44 25.74 -3.45
CA SER A 925 -15.45 25.90 -2.38
C SER A 925 -15.82 24.61 -1.64
N HIS A 926 -15.53 23.45 -2.24
CA HIS A 926 -15.78 22.13 -1.67
C HIS A 926 -14.56 21.56 -0.91
N TYR A 927 -13.40 22.21 -0.93
CA TYR A 927 -12.24 21.80 -0.14
C TYR A 927 -12.33 22.29 1.31
N GLY A 928 -11.78 21.48 2.20
CA GLY A 928 -11.60 21.78 3.61
C GLY A 928 -10.13 21.92 3.94
N TYR A 929 -9.81 22.83 4.86
CA TYR A 929 -8.45 23.16 5.26
C TYR A 929 -8.31 23.03 6.78
N TYR A 930 -7.11 22.66 7.24
CA TYR A 930 -6.78 22.54 8.65
C TYR A 930 -5.92 23.72 9.09
N GLY A 931 -6.09 24.18 10.32
CA GLY A 931 -5.27 25.26 10.87
C GLY A 931 -5.64 25.62 12.30
N TYR A 932 -5.21 26.81 12.72
CA TYR A 932 -5.65 27.48 13.94
C TYR A 932 -6.30 28.81 13.57
N ILE A 933 -7.29 29.22 14.36
CA ILE A 933 -7.87 30.57 14.25
C ILE A 933 -6.94 31.56 14.94
N ALA A 934 -6.52 32.60 14.21
CA ALA A 934 -5.59 33.60 14.71
C ALA A 934 -6.18 34.41 15.88
N ASP A 935 -7.49 34.64 15.87
CA ASP A 935 -8.24 35.30 16.94
C ASP A 935 -8.14 34.51 18.25
N ASP A 936 -8.42 33.21 18.22
CA ASP A 936 -8.37 32.34 19.40
C ASP A 936 -6.94 32.21 19.95
N LEU A 937 -5.93 32.17 19.06
CA LEU A 937 -4.53 32.10 19.46
C LEU A 937 -3.99 33.41 20.03
N ALA A 938 -4.60 34.56 19.73
CA ALA A 938 -4.11 35.84 20.20
C ALA A 938 -4.17 35.96 21.73
N ASP A 939 -5.15 35.30 22.35
CA ASP A 939 -5.35 35.28 23.80
C ASP A 939 -4.48 34.21 24.51
N ILE A 940 -4.05 33.18 23.79
CA ILE A 940 -3.27 32.04 24.32
C ILE A 940 -1.77 32.31 24.19
N GLU A 941 -1.31 32.58 22.97
CA GLU A 941 0.10 32.81 22.66
C GLU A 941 0.25 33.87 21.55
N PRO A 942 0.17 35.18 21.90
CA PRO A 942 0.17 36.26 20.92
C PRO A 942 1.47 36.36 20.10
N ARG A 943 2.58 35.74 20.55
CA ARG A 943 3.85 35.72 19.79
C ARG A 943 3.77 34.81 18.55
N LEU A 944 2.77 33.93 18.50
CA LEU A 944 2.47 33.10 17.33
C LEU A 944 1.46 33.75 16.39
N VAL A 945 0.92 34.92 16.71
CA VAL A 945 -0.08 35.60 15.88
C VAL A 945 0.52 36.79 15.14
N LYS A 946 0.15 36.90 13.86
CA LYS A 946 0.44 38.05 13.02
C LYS A 946 -0.70 39.06 13.17
N PHE A 947 -0.35 40.28 13.50
CA PHE A 947 -1.29 41.38 13.66
C PHE A 947 -1.19 42.40 12.52
N ARG A 948 -2.32 43.04 12.18
CA ARG A 948 -2.35 44.23 11.33
C ARG A 948 -2.09 45.49 12.17
N ASP A 949 -1.03 46.22 11.83
CA ASP A 949 -0.60 47.40 12.60
C ASP A 949 -1.19 48.73 12.08
N TYR A 950 -1.60 48.81 10.81
CA TYR A 950 -2.08 50.03 10.14
C TYR A 950 -3.30 49.77 9.24
N ASP A 951 -4.20 50.74 9.13
CA ASP A 951 -5.32 50.72 8.19
C ASP A 951 -4.89 51.00 6.74
N GLU A 952 -5.83 50.89 5.79
CA GLU A 952 -5.59 51.13 4.35
C GLU A 952 -5.07 52.54 4.02
N LYS A 953 -5.14 53.47 4.97
CA LYS A 953 -4.68 54.87 4.84
C LYS A 953 -3.38 55.13 5.60
N GLY A 954 -2.76 54.10 6.17
CA GLY A 954 -1.51 54.20 6.92
C GLY A 954 -1.67 54.75 8.34
N VAL A 955 -2.89 54.75 8.90
CA VAL A 955 -3.17 55.16 10.28
C VAL A 955 -3.02 53.93 11.20
N PRO A 956 -2.27 54.04 12.31
CA PRO A 956 -2.14 52.92 13.25
C PRO A 956 -3.48 52.52 13.88
N TYR A 957 -3.80 51.23 13.94
CA TYR A 957 -4.97 50.76 14.67
C TYR A 957 -4.80 50.96 16.18
N SER A 958 -5.87 51.38 16.87
CA SER A 958 -5.88 51.51 18.33
C SER A 958 -5.90 50.16 19.06
N ILE A 959 -6.40 49.11 18.39
CA ILE A 959 -6.38 47.72 18.84
C ILE A 959 -5.91 46.91 17.63
N LYS A 960 -4.85 46.12 17.81
CA LYS A 960 -4.25 45.33 16.74
C LYS A 960 -5.16 44.16 16.38
N GLU A 961 -5.49 44.01 15.10
CA GLU A 961 -6.35 42.92 14.62
C GLU A 961 -5.51 41.68 14.27
N PRO A 962 -5.85 40.48 14.78
CA PRO A 962 -5.18 39.24 14.40
C PRO A 962 -5.55 38.84 12.97
N GLU A 963 -4.56 38.43 12.18
CA GLU A 963 -4.70 38.19 10.73
C GLU A 963 -4.13 36.85 10.27
N GLY A 964 -3.29 36.21 11.08
CA GLY A 964 -2.69 34.94 10.71
C GLY A 964 -1.81 34.35 11.79
N VAL A 965 -1.34 33.12 11.56
CA VAL A 965 -0.58 32.34 12.54
C VAL A 965 0.82 32.04 12.00
N HIS A 966 1.83 32.15 12.86
CA HIS A 966 3.22 31.78 12.62
C HIS A 966 3.42 30.27 12.84
N TYR A 967 2.86 29.47 11.92
CA TYR A 967 2.95 27.99 11.98
C TYR A 967 4.38 27.46 12.05
N ASP A 968 5.34 28.20 11.47
CA ASP A 968 6.76 27.85 11.46
C ASP A 968 7.41 27.77 12.85
N ARG A 969 6.79 28.40 13.86
CA ARG A 969 7.31 28.44 15.23
C ARG A 969 6.72 27.36 16.13
N ILE A 970 5.59 26.77 15.75
CA ILE A 970 4.91 25.71 16.53
C ILE A 970 5.79 24.45 16.68
N PRO A 971 6.53 23.97 15.65
CA PRO A 971 7.42 22.81 15.81
C PRO A 971 8.49 22.97 16.90
N ALA A 972 8.94 24.20 17.16
CA ALA A 972 9.91 24.44 18.23
C ALA A 972 9.28 24.24 19.63
N LEU A 973 8.01 24.63 19.81
CA LEU A 973 7.24 24.33 21.02
C LEU A 973 6.97 22.83 21.14
N LEU A 974 6.59 22.18 20.04
CA LEU A 974 6.34 20.73 20.01
C LEU A 974 7.58 19.94 20.44
N HIS A 975 8.76 20.32 19.95
CA HIS A 975 10.01 19.67 20.31
C HIS A 975 10.29 19.75 21.83
N VAL A 976 9.90 20.82 22.51
CA VAL A 976 10.06 20.94 23.97
C VAL A 976 9.19 19.93 24.70
N VAL A 977 7.90 19.84 24.34
CA VAL A 977 6.96 18.86 24.93
C VAL A 977 7.43 17.42 24.65
N MET A 978 7.79 17.11 23.41
CA MET A 978 8.30 15.78 23.04
C MET A 978 9.58 15.41 23.82
N LYS A 979 10.48 16.37 24.04
CA LYS A 979 11.72 16.15 24.81
C LYS A 979 11.42 15.89 26.29
N LYS A 980 10.41 16.54 26.86
CA LYS A 980 9.94 16.29 28.23
C LYS A 980 9.31 14.91 28.36
N ASP A 981 8.43 14.56 27.43
CA ASP A 981 7.75 13.25 27.41
C ASP A 981 8.75 12.12 27.24
N ARG A 982 9.73 12.26 26.35
CA ARG A 982 10.80 11.28 26.19
C ARG A 982 11.59 11.06 27.48
N LYS A 983 11.96 12.12 28.21
CA LYS A 983 12.63 11.98 29.51
C LYS A 983 11.75 11.27 30.53
N ARG A 984 10.44 11.54 30.54
CA ARG A 984 9.48 10.88 31.42
C ARG A 984 9.38 9.38 31.09
N ILE A 985 9.32 9.03 29.81
CA ILE A 985 9.31 7.63 29.34
C ILE A 985 10.60 6.93 29.72
N GLU A 986 11.77 7.51 29.43
CA GLU A 986 13.08 6.94 29.79
C GLU A 986 13.21 6.70 31.31
N GLN A 987 12.65 7.59 32.15
CA GLN A 987 12.59 7.42 33.60
C GLN A 987 11.65 6.29 34.02
N LEU A 988 10.48 6.18 33.40
CA LEU A 988 9.52 5.10 33.67
C LEU A 988 10.08 3.74 33.25
N GLU A 989 10.72 3.65 32.09
CA GLU A 989 11.39 2.44 31.63
C GLU A 989 12.55 2.04 32.54
N ARG A 990 13.35 3.00 33.01
CA ARG A 990 14.41 2.71 33.98
C ARG A 990 13.83 2.15 35.27
N LYS A 991 12.73 2.73 35.76
CA LYS A 991 12.05 2.25 36.96
C LYS A 991 11.46 0.85 36.76
N ASN A 992 10.90 0.55 35.58
CA ASN A 992 10.44 -0.79 35.23
C ASN A 992 11.58 -1.80 35.17
N ARG A 993 12.73 -1.44 34.58
CA ARG A 993 13.93 -2.31 34.58
C ARG A 993 14.42 -2.61 36.01
N GLU A 994 14.46 -1.61 36.88
CA GLU A 994 14.83 -1.78 38.30
C GLU A 994 13.82 -2.65 39.06
N LEU A 995 12.53 -2.54 38.74
CA LEU A 995 11.48 -3.39 39.30
C LEU A 995 11.61 -4.83 38.83
N ASN A 996 11.85 -5.07 37.55
CA ASN A 996 12.00 -6.42 37.00
C ASN A 996 13.20 -7.14 37.63
N VAL A 997 14.37 -6.48 37.75
CA VAL A 997 15.53 -7.07 38.45
C VAL A 997 15.19 -7.45 39.90
N ARG A 998 14.35 -6.66 40.56
CA ARG A 998 13.93 -6.94 41.94
C ARG A 998 12.93 -8.08 42.03
N VAL A 999 12.08 -8.27 41.01
CA VAL A 999 11.20 -9.44 40.89
C VAL A 999 12.04 -10.69 40.66
N ASP A 1000 13.00 -10.67 39.74
CA ASP A 1000 13.91 -11.81 39.48
C ASP A 1000 14.69 -12.23 40.74
N ASP A 1001 15.17 -11.26 41.53
CA ASP A 1001 15.86 -11.54 42.80
C ASP A 1001 14.92 -12.15 43.84
N LEU A 1002 13.64 -11.77 43.86
CA LEU A 1002 12.64 -12.34 44.78
C LEU A 1002 12.25 -13.76 44.36
N GLU A 1003 12.05 -14.01 43.06
CA GLU A 1003 11.80 -15.34 42.52
C GLU A 1003 12.96 -16.30 42.83
N ARG A 1004 14.21 -15.84 42.72
CA ARG A 1004 15.39 -16.65 43.12
C ARG A 1004 15.35 -17.01 44.60
N ILE A 1005 14.96 -16.08 45.48
CA ILE A 1005 14.84 -16.32 46.92
C ILE A 1005 13.71 -17.31 47.21
N GLU A 1006 12.59 -17.21 46.50
CA GLU A 1006 11.46 -18.14 46.62
C GLU A 1006 11.87 -19.57 46.28
N VAL A 1007 12.59 -19.78 45.17
CA VAL A 1007 13.12 -21.10 44.79
C VAL A 1007 14.06 -21.65 45.86
N GLU A 1008 14.94 -20.82 46.45
CA GLU A 1008 15.81 -21.25 47.55
C GLU A 1008 15.04 -21.65 48.82
N ILE A 1009 13.92 -20.98 49.11
CA ILE A 1009 13.06 -21.29 50.26
C ILE A 1009 12.31 -22.61 50.00
N MET A 1010 11.77 -22.80 48.79
CA MET A 1010 11.07 -24.02 48.40
C MET A 1010 11.99 -25.25 48.46
N ALA A 1011 13.22 -25.13 47.97
CA ALA A 1011 14.22 -26.21 48.08
C ALA A 1011 14.55 -26.57 49.54
N LYS A 1012 14.59 -25.58 50.45
CA LYS A 1012 14.79 -25.83 51.88
C LYS A 1012 13.58 -26.47 52.55
N LEU A 1013 12.37 -26.09 52.14
CA LEU A 1013 11.13 -26.71 52.62
C LEU A 1013 11.03 -28.17 52.21
N GLU A 1014 11.44 -28.50 50.98
CA GLU A 1014 11.48 -29.86 50.48
C GLU A 1014 12.50 -30.73 51.24
N ASP A 1015 13.70 -30.20 51.55
CA ASP A 1015 14.67 -30.88 52.42
C ASP A 1015 14.10 -31.15 53.82
N ILE A 1016 13.39 -30.18 54.39
CA ILE A 1016 12.73 -30.32 55.70
C ILE A 1016 11.63 -31.38 55.65
N GLN A 1017 10.79 -31.39 54.62
CA GLN A 1017 9.72 -32.38 54.44
C GLN A 1017 10.28 -33.79 54.26
N ASN A 1018 11.35 -33.95 53.49
CA ASN A 1018 12.03 -35.23 53.30
C ASN A 1018 12.65 -35.75 54.61
N ARG A 1019 13.20 -34.86 55.44
CA ARG A 1019 13.73 -35.21 56.78
C ARG A 1019 12.63 -35.54 57.79
N LEU A 1020 11.45 -34.95 57.67
CA LEU A 1020 10.27 -35.32 58.46
C LEU A 1020 9.76 -36.71 58.08
N LEU A 1021 9.67 -36.99 56.78
CA LEU A 1021 9.25 -38.30 56.25
C LEU A 1021 10.22 -39.44 56.62
N SER A 1022 11.52 -39.15 56.73
CA SER A 1022 12.49 -40.14 57.20
C SER A 1022 12.37 -40.42 58.71
N LEU A 1023 12.08 -39.39 59.51
CA LEU A 1023 11.84 -39.54 60.95
C LEU A 1023 10.55 -40.31 61.26
N GLU A 1024 9.49 -40.14 60.45
CA GLU A 1024 8.26 -40.94 60.59
C GLU A 1024 8.45 -42.41 60.25
N LYS A 1025 9.38 -42.73 59.32
CA LYS A 1025 9.74 -44.12 58.98
C LYS A 1025 10.63 -44.79 60.03
N GLU A 1026 11.37 -44.04 60.83
CA GLU A 1026 12.19 -44.58 61.92
C GLU A 1026 11.42 -44.73 63.25
N GLY A 1027 10.22 -44.14 63.35
CA GLY A 1027 9.35 -44.20 64.53
C GLY A 1027 8.27 -45.30 64.51
N ALA A 1028 8.13 -46.05 63.41
CA ALA A 1028 7.21 -47.18 63.24
C ALA A 1028 7.96 -48.50 63.22
#